data_AF-A0A329R2G7-F1
#
_entry.id   AF-A0A329R2G7-F1
#
_cell.length_a   1.000
_cell.length_b   1.000
_cell.length_c   1.000
_cell.angle_alpha   90.00
_cell.angle_beta   90.00
_cell.angle_gamma   90.00
#
_symmetry.space_group_name_H-M   'P 1'
#
loop_
_entity.id
_entity.type
_entity.pdbx_description
1 polymer ?
#
loop_
_entity_poly.entity_id
_entity_poly.type
_entity_poly.pdbx_seq_one_letter_code
_entity_poly.pdbx_strand_id
1 'polypeptide(L)'
;MTSRTTRFDVLMATDCRFPGGNTSSVVEEIEAQHRAGYRTGLLHLPSPVLGKPRPFAPKLRTILDEGKAELVLGADRVEAGLLLARHPTVFSEPPRGLPQLDVDHVVLAVNQVASDDRGVMPYYDVRHVHRQIERMAGKEATWAPIGPRVRESLGHHAGTIPILPWDWENVIDVTNWRVDRPCFVADRPVIGRHSRGHWSKWPNTKADILAAYPADPRYRVRILGGTQAPAEILDRIPPNWVDLPFNSIPARDFLATIDFFVYFHHPGLIEAFGRVVLEALAAGAVVVGPRYLEPLFGDACLYGTPQDVRRHVDELYADWEGFAARSQAGVELAQKRFSYETHAERIATLIGEPSGAPATGGTSRIPVPGTGRGSRRTPWQSRSGRPDKRAGAPRSGDPEQQQPTLVVDLRWDTTDAPLLDRVVEHVTAEGVTCAVVVPAWRASQLGEQAATVPGRGSVRSRMERKARRETRGGEVAVETFPWVLAEMSAGERRQYVAHRISGLLAAHRPGRMVLVDGSAQDVRVALDAARGSGIEALRVQREIAPPMPATMGPVAGDEANVPQWPLPDGWTVARQPVSASPTTRSGPSAMARLRRKAPARVRMWARRRMSGLRQARLRLLERLAPASGVLLLEASKAELSLPVRAPITHPTPDRLPIALLVVTSTDVDAEPTLRALAERAQITAGFRPAVLAPPEWVDEAVGFGITLETMVARQQWDTAHGDGWSQYLRRRVTETSQVIHPTMVAFVDRTIDPAGAADDTGEPSAVLDLIEAARTRRRA
;
A
#
# COMPACT_ATOMS: atom_id res chain seq x y z
N MET A 1 -13.73 43.74 -6.54
CA MET A 1 -12.96 42.97 -5.55
C MET A 1 -11.49 43.23 -5.82
N THR A 2 -10.63 43.35 -4.80
CA THR A 2 -9.19 43.51 -4.99
C THR A 2 -8.55 42.16 -5.29
N SER A 3 -7.80 42.07 -6.41
CA SER A 3 -7.06 40.87 -6.79
C SER A 3 -6.04 40.49 -5.70
N ARG A 4 -5.98 39.20 -5.33
CA ARG A 4 -5.04 38.68 -4.33
C ARG A 4 -3.74 38.24 -4.99
N THR A 5 -2.77 39.16 -5.03
CA THR A 5 -1.37 38.85 -5.35
C THR A 5 -0.67 38.19 -4.15
N THR A 6 0.19 37.21 -4.39
CA THR A 6 1.19 36.71 -3.41
C THR A 6 2.59 36.79 -4.01
N ARG A 7 3.61 37.07 -3.18
CA ARG A 7 5.01 37.30 -3.59
C ARG A 7 5.97 36.29 -2.98
N PHE A 8 6.89 35.78 -3.79
CA PHE A 8 7.95 34.85 -3.40
C PHE A 8 9.28 35.25 -4.05
N ASP A 9 10.41 34.79 -3.53
CA ASP A 9 11.66 34.84 -4.29
C ASP A 9 11.70 33.68 -5.30
N VAL A 10 11.33 32.48 -4.84
CA VAL A 10 11.27 31.25 -5.64
C VAL A 10 9.87 30.62 -5.56
N LEU A 11 9.30 30.31 -6.72
CA LEU A 11 8.08 29.52 -6.88
C LEU A 11 8.44 28.11 -7.34
N MET A 12 8.46 27.16 -6.40
CA MET A 12 8.67 25.73 -6.66
C MET A 12 7.41 25.11 -7.27
N ALA A 13 7.48 24.54 -8.48
CA ALA A 13 6.33 23.95 -9.16
C ALA A 13 6.48 22.43 -9.39
N THR A 14 5.64 21.60 -8.75
CA THR A 14 5.73 20.13 -8.88
C THR A 14 4.49 19.37 -8.40
N ASP A 15 4.44 18.05 -8.65
CA ASP A 15 3.46 17.17 -8.03
C ASP A 15 3.90 16.82 -6.60
N CYS A 16 3.26 17.46 -5.62
CA CYS A 16 3.55 17.29 -4.20
C CYS A 16 3.25 15.87 -3.67
N ARG A 17 2.61 15.02 -4.50
CA ARG A 17 2.21 13.64 -4.20
C ARG A 17 3.21 12.60 -4.75
N PHE A 18 4.29 13.02 -5.43
CA PHE A 18 5.34 12.09 -5.87
C PHE A 18 5.93 11.29 -4.69
N PRO A 19 6.43 10.05 -4.91
CA PRO A 19 7.05 9.26 -3.85
C PRO A 19 8.59 9.24 -3.92
N GLY A 20 9.26 9.44 -2.78
CA GLY A 20 10.67 9.09 -2.57
C GLY A 20 11.67 10.13 -3.10
N GLY A 21 12.44 9.77 -4.14
CA GLY A 21 13.57 10.56 -4.64
C GLY A 21 13.17 11.97 -5.09
N ASN A 22 12.19 12.07 -5.99
CA ASN A 22 11.67 13.34 -6.53
C ASN A 22 11.31 14.33 -5.41
N THR A 23 10.50 13.90 -4.45
CA THR A 23 10.14 14.69 -3.26
C THR A 23 11.35 15.05 -2.42
N SER A 24 12.27 14.11 -2.21
CA SER A 24 13.45 14.36 -1.38
C SER A 24 14.29 15.47 -1.99
N SER A 25 14.56 15.44 -3.29
CA SER A 25 15.31 16.52 -3.97
C SER A 25 14.56 17.86 -4.01
N VAL A 26 13.23 17.87 -3.97
CA VAL A 26 12.45 19.11 -3.76
C VAL A 26 12.59 19.61 -2.32
N VAL A 27 12.60 18.72 -1.34
CA VAL A 27 12.68 19.04 0.10
C VAL A 27 14.06 19.53 0.53
N GLU A 28 15.15 18.89 0.10
CA GLU A 28 16.52 19.37 0.38
C GLU A 28 16.72 20.81 -0.14
N GLU A 29 16.09 21.15 -1.26
CA GLU A 29 16.26 22.47 -1.87
C GLU A 29 15.31 23.54 -1.33
N ILE A 30 14.08 23.21 -0.91
CA ILE A 30 13.28 24.16 -0.11
C ILE A 30 13.98 24.42 1.24
N GLU A 31 14.62 23.41 1.83
CA GLU A 31 15.44 23.57 3.03
C GLU A 31 16.66 24.48 2.76
N ALA A 32 17.37 24.30 1.64
CA ALA A 32 18.48 25.18 1.25
C ALA A 32 18.03 26.63 0.98
N GLN A 33 16.92 26.82 0.24
CA GLN A 33 16.30 28.13 -0.01
C GLN A 33 15.96 28.84 1.31
N HIS A 34 15.27 28.15 2.20
CA HIS A 34 14.86 28.66 3.51
C HIS A 34 16.07 29.03 4.39
N ARG A 35 17.14 28.21 4.40
CA ARG A 35 18.37 28.50 5.15
C ARG A 35 19.16 29.68 4.58
N ALA A 36 19.13 29.88 3.26
CA ALA A 36 19.69 31.08 2.63
C ALA A 36 18.84 32.34 2.85
N GLY A 37 17.56 32.18 3.23
CA GLY A 37 16.63 33.27 3.56
C GLY A 37 15.55 33.54 2.51
N TYR A 38 15.55 32.80 1.39
CA TYR A 38 14.55 32.95 0.33
C TYR A 38 13.15 32.53 0.79
N ARG A 39 12.15 33.37 0.53
CA ARG A 39 10.74 33.06 0.73
C ARG A 39 10.23 32.19 -0.42
N THR A 40 10.09 30.90 -0.17
CA THR A 40 9.64 29.94 -1.17
C THR A 40 8.12 29.74 -1.18
N GLY A 41 7.51 29.86 -2.36
CA GLY A 41 6.15 29.42 -2.65
C GLY A 41 6.15 28.03 -3.29
N LEU A 42 5.11 27.23 -3.04
CA LEU A 42 4.94 25.89 -3.61
C LEU A 42 3.64 25.83 -4.44
N LEU A 43 3.77 25.64 -5.76
CA LEU A 43 2.67 25.42 -6.69
C LEU A 43 2.48 23.92 -6.93
N HIS A 44 1.36 23.37 -6.48
CA HIS A 44 1.03 21.97 -6.76
C HIS A 44 0.49 21.82 -8.18
N LEU A 45 1.25 21.11 -9.02
CA LEU A 45 0.83 20.67 -10.36
C LEU A 45 0.65 19.15 -10.37
N PRO A 46 -0.59 18.62 -10.35
CA PRO A 46 -0.88 17.21 -10.50
C PRO A 46 -0.36 16.65 -11.83
N SER A 47 0.47 15.60 -11.77
CA SER A 47 0.90 14.87 -12.98
C SER A 47 0.01 13.65 -13.23
N PRO A 48 -0.36 13.35 -14.49
CA PRO A 48 -1.17 12.16 -14.83
C PRO A 48 -0.48 10.84 -14.46
N VAL A 49 0.87 10.79 -14.41
CA VAL A 49 1.63 9.55 -14.14
C VAL A 49 1.40 8.94 -12.75
N LEU A 50 0.75 9.66 -11.83
CA LEU A 50 0.36 9.12 -10.52
C LEU A 50 -1.03 8.45 -10.53
N GLY A 51 -1.86 8.67 -11.56
CA GLY A 51 -3.09 7.94 -11.92
C GLY A 51 -4.28 7.96 -10.96
N LYS A 52 -4.04 8.06 -9.65
CA LYS A 52 -5.08 8.07 -8.59
C LYS A 52 -4.79 9.22 -7.61
N PRO A 53 -5.82 9.76 -6.92
CA PRO A 53 -5.62 10.69 -5.80
C PRO A 53 -4.66 10.11 -4.74
N ARG A 54 -3.75 10.94 -4.25
CA ARG A 54 -2.74 10.61 -3.23
C ARG A 54 -2.54 11.84 -2.33
N PRO A 55 -2.27 11.67 -1.03
CA PRO A 55 -1.89 12.78 -0.17
C PRO A 55 -0.53 13.36 -0.58
N PHE A 56 -0.25 14.59 -0.15
CA PHE A 56 1.10 15.15 -0.27
C PHE A 56 2.09 14.29 0.51
N ALA A 57 3.29 14.12 -0.07
CA ALA A 57 4.33 13.27 0.50
C ALA A 57 4.76 13.78 1.89
N PRO A 58 4.95 12.91 2.91
CA PRO A 58 5.16 13.36 4.29
C PRO A 58 6.29 14.37 4.49
N LYS A 59 7.43 14.22 3.79
CA LYS A 59 8.54 15.20 3.86
C LYS A 59 8.11 16.60 3.38
N LEU A 60 7.33 16.71 2.30
CA LEU A 60 6.83 17.98 1.78
C LEU A 60 5.79 18.60 2.73
N ARG A 61 4.98 17.78 3.39
CA ARG A 61 4.08 18.25 4.46
C ARG A 61 4.87 18.84 5.62
N THR A 62 5.93 18.18 6.09
CA THR A 62 6.80 18.71 7.15
C THR A 62 7.38 20.08 6.78
N ILE A 63 7.86 20.26 5.54
CA ILE A 63 8.33 21.56 5.04
C ILE A 63 7.25 22.66 5.11
N LEU A 64 5.98 22.34 4.79
CA LEU A 64 4.86 23.28 4.90
C LEU A 64 4.44 23.53 6.36
N ASP A 65 4.35 22.46 7.17
CA ASP A 65 3.98 22.48 8.59
C ASP A 65 5.03 23.26 9.43
N GLU A 66 6.30 23.27 9.00
CA GLU A 66 7.40 24.04 9.59
C GLU A 66 7.53 25.47 9.03
N GLY A 67 6.67 25.87 8.06
CA GLY A 67 6.67 27.22 7.47
C GLY A 67 7.85 27.53 6.54
N LYS A 68 8.56 26.50 6.06
CA LYS A 68 9.74 26.65 5.19
C LYS A 68 9.40 26.94 3.73
N ALA A 69 8.18 26.59 3.31
CA ALA A 69 7.54 27.12 2.11
C ALA A 69 6.05 27.33 2.34
N GLU A 70 5.42 28.16 1.52
CA GLU A 70 3.99 28.46 1.55
C GLU A 70 3.27 27.79 0.39
N LEU A 71 2.21 27.01 0.66
CA LEU A 71 1.42 26.39 -0.40
C LEU A 71 0.53 27.45 -1.09
N VAL A 72 0.70 27.61 -2.41
CA VAL A 72 -0.09 28.58 -3.20
C VAL A 72 -1.55 28.13 -3.27
N LEU A 73 -2.42 28.80 -2.52
CA LEU A 73 -3.85 28.51 -2.43
C LEU A 73 -4.70 29.75 -2.73
N GLY A 74 -5.43 29.73 -3.85
CA GLY A 74 -6.48 30.69 -4.19
C GLY A 74 -6.02 32.15 -4.35
N ALA A 75 -4.74 32.37 -4.68
CA ALA A 75 -4.27 33.66 -5.17
C ALA A 75 -4.80 33.87 -6.60
N ASP A 76 -5.03 35.12 -6.99
CA ASP A 76 -5.38 35.49 -8.36
C ASP A 76 -4.10 35.67 -9.21
N ARG A 77 -3.03 36.16 -8.57
CA ARG A 77 -1.70 36.38 -9.17
C ARG A 77 -0.59 35.91 -8.22
N VAL A 78 0.49 35.36 -8.78
CA VAL A 78 1.73 35.09 -8.06
C VAL A 78 2.89 35.78 -8.77
N GLU A 79 3.63 36.59 -8.02
CA GLU A 79 4.82 37.31 -8.46
C GLU A 79 6.06 36.62 -7.84
N ALA A 80 7.06 36.21 -8.65
CA ALA A 80 8.29 35.60 -8.12
C ALA A 80 9.52 35.73 -9.04
N GLY A 81 10.71 35.92 -8.47
CA GLY A 81 11.95 36.00 -9.26
C GLY A 81 12.23 34.73 -10.08
N LEU A 82 12.03 33.55 -9.49
CA LEU A 82 12.30 32.27 -10.14
C LEU A 82 11.12 31.30 -10.07
N LEU A 83 10.54 30.94 -11.21
CA LEU A 83 9.75 29.71 -11.34
C LEU A 83 10.69 28.51 -11.53
N LEU A 84 10.85 27.71 -10.47
CA LEU A 84 11.66 26.50 -10.47
C LEU A 84 10.76 25.27 -10.51
N ALA A 85 10.59 24.71 -11.70
CA ALA A 85 9.76 23.55 -11.94
C ALA A 85 10.54 22.23 -11.81
N ARG A 86 9.90 21.19 -11.27
CA ARG A 86 10.46 19.84 -11.09
C ARG A 86 9.52 18.77 -11.67
N HIS A 87 10.09 17.90 -12.51
CA HIS A 87 9.49 16.78 -13.23
C HIS A 87 8.64 17.18 -14.47
N PRO A 88 9.13 16.96 -15.70
CA PRO A 88 8.45 17.39 -16.95
C PRO A 88 6.97 17.01 -17.07
N THR A 89 6.59 15.83 -16.60
CA THR A 89 5.21 15.31 -16.71
C THR A 89 4.17 16.08 -15.89
N VAL A 90 4.55 17.06 -15.05
CA VAL A 90 3.56 17.98 -14.43
C VAL A 90 2.98 18.97 -15.44
N PHE A 91 3.63 19.12 -16.61
CA PHE A 91 3.17 19.96 -17.72
C PHE A 91 2.64 19.16 -18.91
N SER A 92 2.43 17.84 -18.76
CA SER A 92 1.69 17.07 -19.78
C SER A 92 0.26 17.60 -19.90
N GLU A 93 -0.42 17.82 -18.78
CA GLU A 93 -1.79 18.32 -18.68
C GLU A 93 -1.91 19.26 -17.46
N PRO A 94 -1.50 20.53 -17.56
CA PRO A 94 -1.64 21.49 -16.44
C PRO A 94 -3.10 21.70 -16.04
N PRO A 95 -3.41 21.89 -14.74
CA PRO A 95 -4.75 22.28 -14.31
C PRO A 95 -5.23 23.59 -14.94
N ARG A 96 -6.54 23.71 -15.14
CA ARG A 96 -7.19 25.00 -15.45
C ARG A 96 -7.40 25.78 -14.14
N GLY A 97 -7.38 27.11 -14.21
CA GLY A 97 -7.59 27.97 -13.05
C GLY A 97 -6.39 28.08 -12.10
N LEU A 98 -5.18 27.89 -12.62
CA LEU A 98 -3.95 28.33 -11.94
C LEU A 98 -3.93 29.86 -11.82
N PRO A 99 -3.27 30.44 -10.79
CA PRO A 99 -3.08 31.88 -10.69
C PRO A 99 -2.33 32.43 -11.92
N GLN A 100 -2.55 33.70 -12.25
CA GLN A 100 -1.69 34.40 -13.20
C GLN A 100 -0.26 34.43 -12.64
N LEU A 101 0.69 33.85 -13.36
CA LEU A 101 2.09 33.92 -13.00
C LEU A 101 2.73 35.17 -13.62
N ASP A 102 3.53 35.86 -12.83
CA ASP A 102 4.41 36.94 -13.26
C ASP A 102 5.79 36.65 -12.66
N VAL A 103 6.67 36.08 -13.46
CA VAL A 103 7.93 35.50 -12.96
C VAL A 103 9.12 35.97 -13.79
N ASP A 104 10.25 36.29 -13.15
CA ASP A 104 11.39 36.85 -13.88
C ASP A 104 12.10 35.79 -14.73
N HIS A 105 12.42 34.65 -14.12
CA HIS A 105 13.10 33.51 -14.74
C HIS A 105 12.28 32.21 -14.63
N VAL A 106 12.41 31.32 -15.61
CA VAL A 106 11.73 30.02 -15.64
C VAL A 106 12.76 28.90 -15.91
N VAL A 107 12.87 27.97 -14.97
CA VAL A 107 13.80 26.83 -15.03
C VAL A 107 13.04 25.52 -14.82
N LEU A 108 13.20 24.57 -15.74
CA LEU A 108 12.71 23.19 -15.57
C LEU A 108 13.87 22.28 -15.18
N ALA A 109 13.96 21.91 -13.90
CA ALA A 109 14.89 20.89 -13.44
C ALA A 109 14.40 19.48 -13.85
N VAL A 110 15.05 18.91 -14.85
CA VAL A 110 14.63 17.69 -15.55
C VAL A 110 15.14 16.47 -14.81
N ASN A 111 14.32 15.91 -13.91
CA ASN A 111 14.68 14.76 -13.08
C ASN A 111 14.20 13.39 -13.59
N GLN A 112 13.87 13.30 -14.87
CA GLN A 112 13.45 12.06 -15.56
C GLN A 112 13.84 12.15 -17.04
N VAL A 113 14.45 11.09 -17.58
CA VAL A 113 14.79 10.99 -19.02
C VAL A 113 13.53 11.02 -19.90
N ALA A 114 13.65 11.54 -21.12
CA ALA A 114 12.53 11.60 -22.06
C ALA A 114 12.07 10.19 -22.51
N SER A 115 13.00 9.25 -22.64
CA SER A 115 12.76 7.83 -22.92
C SER A 115 13.89 6.97 -22.34
N ASP A 116 13.66 5.66 -22.21
CA ASP A 116 14.71 4.64 -22.09
C ASP A 116 14.29 3.36 -22.82
N ASP A 117 15.19 2.37 -22.92
CA ASP A 117 15.00 1.13 -23.70
C ASP A 117 13.84 0.23 -23.23
N ARG A 118 13.17 0.57 -22.12
CA ARG A 118 11.96 -0.11 -21.62
C ARG A 118 10.68 0.68 -21.90
N GLY A 119 10.82 1.94 -22.28
CA GLY A 119 9.71 2.79 -22.69
C GLY A 119 9.23 2.41 -24.08
N VAL A 120 8.11 1.68 -24.17
CA VAL A 120 7.41 1.41 -25.44
C VAL A 120 7.06 2.71 -26.16
N MET A 121 6.84 3.79 -25.41
CA MET A 121 6.70 5.18 -25.86
C MET A 121 7.53 6.10 -24.94
N PRO A 122 7.85 7.33 -25.36
CA PRO A 122 8.47 8.34 -24.49
C PRO A 122 7.66 8.62 -23.22
N TYR A 123 8.34 8.92 -22.11
CA TYR A 123 7.73 9.30 -20.84
C TYR A 123 7.05 10.68 -20.89
N TYR A 124 7.44 11.55 -21.83
CA TYR A 124 6.79 12.83 -22.13
C TYR A 124 7.24 13.35 -23.51
N ASP A 125 6.40 14.16 -24.17
CA ASP A 125 6.82 14.99 -25.31
C ASP A 125 7.50 16.27 -24.79
N VAL A 126 8.80 16.40 -25.07
CA VAL A 126 9.63 17.57 -24.75
C VAL A 126 9.05 18.87 -25.29
N ARG A 127 8.64 18.89 -26.56
CA ARG A 127 8.13 20.11 -27.22
C ARG A 127 6.75 20.48 -26.68
N HIS A 128 5.92 19.50 -26.29
CA HIS A 128 4.65 19.78 -25.63
C HIS A 128 4.85 20.34 -24.23
N VAL A 129 5.69 19.71 -23.39
CA VAL A 129 6.02 20.21 -22.05
C VAL A 129 6.50 21.66 -22.11
N HIS A 130 7.43 21.97 -23.02
CA HIS A 130 7.95 23.34 -23.18
C HIS A 130 6.82 24.34 -23.48
N ARG A 131 5.99 24.08 -24.51
CA ARG A 131 4.83 24.92 -24.86
C ARG A 131 3.82 25.10 -23.72
N GLN A 132 3.65 24.10 -22.85
CA GLN A 132 2.73 24.21 -21.73
C GLN A 132 3.30 25.07 -20.60
N ILE A 133 4.63 25.07 -20.39
CA ILE A 133 5.28 25.98 -19.45
C ILE A 133 5.21 27.42 -19.98
N GLU A 134 5.52 27.65 -21.26
CA GLU A 134 5.40 28.96 -21.92
C GLU A 134 4.00 29.57 -21.74
N ARG A 135 2.96 28.77 -21.99
CA ARG A 135 1.55 29.17 -21.85
C ARG A 135 1.14 29.46 -20.41
N MET A 136 1.78 28.82 -19.43
CA MET A 136 1.48 28.99 -18.00
C MET A 136 2.24 30.17 -17.38
N ALA A 137 3.49 30.38 -17.78
CA ALA A 137 4.41 31.36 -17.18
C ALA A 137 4.60 32.65 -18.01
N GLY A 138 4.12 32.68 -19.26
CA GLY A 138 4.30 33.81 -20.18
C GLY A 138 5.73 34.01 -20.69
N LYS A 139 6.66 33.10 -20.37
CA LYS A 139 8.08 33.16 -20.72
C LYS A 139 8.63 31.79 -21.12
N GLU A 140 9.67 31.80 -21.95
CA GLU A 140 10.40 30.60 -22.36
C GLU A 140 11.07 29.91 -21.17
N ALA A 141 10.99 28.58 -21.13
CA ALA A 141 11.51 27.78 -20.02
C ALA A 141 12.87 27.16 -20.36
N THR A 142 13.90 27.49 -19.58
CA THR A 142 15.23 26.88 -19.74
C THR A 142 15.25 25.50 -19.10
N TRP A 143 15.57 24.48 -19.90
CA TRP A 143 15.67 23.09 -19.45
C TRP A 143 17.01 22.85 -18.75
N ALA A 144 16.96 22.23 -17.59
CA ALA A 144 18.09 22.08 -16.70
C ALA A 144 18.24 20.60 -16.30
N PRO A 145 19.03 19.79 -17.03
CA PRO A 145 19.15 18.35 -16.79
C PRO A 145 19.77 18.10 -15.41
N ILE A 146 19.23 17.18 -14.59
CA ILE A 146 19.84 16.93 -13.26
C ILE A 146 21.17 16.17 -13.30
N GLY A 147 21.66 15.81 -14.48
CA GLY A 147 22.91 15.07 -14.69
C GLY A 147 23.10 14.60 -16.14
N PRO A 148 24.29 14.06 -16.47
CA PRO A 148 24.72 13.80 -17.83
C PRO A 148 23.81 12.85 -18.62
N ARG A 149 23.30 11.78 -18.00
CA ARG A 149 22.38 10.83 -18.66
C ARG A 149 21.03 11.48 -19.04
N VAL A 150 20.59 12.51 -18.33
CA VAL A 150 19.40 13.29 -18.72
C VAL A 150 19.74 14.26 -19.85
N ARG A 151 20.90 14.95 -19.77
CA ARG A 151 21.41 15.83 -20.83
C ARG A 151 21.54 15.08 -22.16
N GLU A 152 22.11 13.89 -22.13
CA GLU A 152 22.23 12.97 -23.26
C GLU A 152 20.85 12.61 -23.84
N SER A 153 19.86 12.25 -22.99
CA SER A 153 18.49 11.95 -23.44
C SER A 153 17.77 13.13 -24.11
N LEU A 154 18.20 14.36 -23.81
CA LEU A 154 17.69 15.60 -24.43
C LEU A 154 18.50 16.05 -25.66
N GLY A 155 19.60 15.37 -26.01
CA GLY A 155 20.48 15.76 -27.12
C GLY A 155 19.76 15.90 -28.47
N HIS A 156 18.81 15.01 -28.76
CA HIS A 156 17.95 15.05 -29.95
C HIS A 156 16.98 16.25 -29.99
N HIS A 157 16.88 17.01 -28.90
CA HIS A 157 16.06 18.21 -28.77
C HIS A 157 16.89 19.50 -28.66
N ALA A 158 18.22 19.42 -28.69
CA ALA A 158 19.10 20.59 -28.70
C ALA A 158 18.73 21.53 -29.87
N GLY A 159 18.63 22.83 -29.59
CA GLY A 159 18.16 23.83 -30.57
C GLY A 159 16.63 23.85 -30.79
N THR A 160 15.86 23.01 -30.11
CA THR A 160 14.37 23.08 -30.08
C THR A 160 13.79 23.43 -28.71
N ILE A 161 14.68 23.54 -27.72
CA ILE A 161 14.47 24.03 -26.35
C ILE A 161 15.79 24.69 -25.88
N PRO A 162 15.77 25.73 -25.04
CA PRO A 162 16.98 26.20 -24.36
C PRO A 162 17.39 25.18 -23.31
N ILE A 163 18.68 24.85 -23.24
CA ILE A 163 19.24 23.93 -22.24
C ILE A 163 20.39 24.65 -21.51
N LEU A 164 20.42 24.61 -20.17
CA LEU A 164 21.54 25.20 -19.41
C LEU A 164 22.88 24.56 -19.81
N PRO A 165 23.98 25.32 -19.88
CA PRO A 165 25.31 24.77 -20.17
C PRO A 165 25.86 23.85 -19.07
N TRP A 166 25.28 23.90 -17.86
CA TRP A 166 25.61 23.07 -16.70
C TRP A 166 24.38 22.31 -16.19
N ASP A 167 24.57 21.25 -15.39
CA ASP A 167 23.51 20.37 -14.90
C ASP A 167 22.90 20.83 -13.57
N TRP A 168 21.57 20.73 -13.44
CA TRP A 168 20.85 21.06 -12.21
C TRP A 168 20.93 19.92 -11.19
N GLU A 169 22.14 19.69 -10.71
CA GLU A 169 22.45 18.59 -9.81
C GLU A 169 21.70 18.71 -8.49
N ASN A 170 21.28 17.55 -7.95
CA ASN A 170 20.55 17.46 -6.70
C ASN A 170 21.50 17.75 -5.53
N VAL A 171 21.00 18.43 -4.51
CA VAL A 171 21.78 18.74 -3.30
C VAL A 171 21.34 17.92 -2.09
N ILE A 172 22.14 18.01 -1.04
CA ILE A 172 22.00 17.28 0.22
C ILE A 172 22.55 18.11 1.39
N ASP A 173 21.97 17.98 2.58
CA ASP A 173 22.52 18.57 3.81
C ASP A 173 23.79 17.81 4.25
N VAL A 174 24.94 18.07 3.60
CA VAL A 174 26.19 17.33 3.81
C VAL A 174 26.60 17.31 5.29
N THR A 175 26.42 18.44 6.00
CA THR A 175 26.71 18.56 7.43
C THR A 175 25.87 17.58 8.27
N ASN A 176 24.56 17.49 7.99
CA ASN A 176 23.67 16.57 8.69
C ASN A 176 23.87 15.11 8.24
N TRP A 177 24.20 14.85 6.98
CA TRP A 177 24.43 13.49 6.47
C TRP A 177 25.79 12.89 6.86
N ARG A 178 26.80 13.71 7.20
CA ARG A 178 28.13 13.25 7.59
C ARG A 178 28.09 12.28 8.78
N VAL A 179 28.98 11.29 8.73
CA VAL A 179 29.22 10.31 9.80
C VAL A 179 30.73 10.25 10.05
N ASP A 180 31.15 10.28 11.31
CA ASP A 180 32.55 10.16 11.70
C ASP A 180 33.04 8.71 11.55
N ARG A 181 34.19 8.51 10.91
CA ARG A 181 34.75 7.20 10.56
C ARG A 181 36.20 7.08 11.05
N PRO A 182 36.42 6.79 12.35
CA PRO A 182 37.76 6.64 12.93
C PRO A 182 38.41 5.28 12.64
N CYS A 183 37.62 4.29 12.23
CA CYS A 183 38.04 2.95 11.84
C CYS A 183 36.96 2.29 10.95
N PHE A 184 37.24 1.10 10.43
CA PHE A 184 36.21 0.23 9.82
C PHE A 184 35.11 -0.13 10.81
N VAL A 185 33.90 -0.41 10.30
CA VAL A 185 32.68 -0.69 11.07
C VAL A 185 32.73 -2.04 11.80
N ALA A 186 33.54 -3.00 11.34
CA ALA A 186 33.60 -4.35 11.91
C ALA A 186 34.96 -5.05 11.71
N ASP A 187 35.06 -6.26 12.26
CA ASP A 187 36.15 -7.24 12.12
C ASP A 187 36.39 -7.76 10.69
N ARG A 188 35.55 -7.35 9.74
CA ARG A 188 35.60 -7.73 8.32
C ARG A 188 34.79 -6.71 7.49
N PRO A 189 34.99 -6.62 6.16
CA PRO A 189 34.33 -5.61 5.34
C PRO A 189 32.80 -5.69 5.43
N VAL A 190 32.16 -4.55 5.69
CA VAL A 190 30.70 -4.39 5.66
C VAL A 190 30.28 -3.72 4.35
N ILE A 191 29.88 -4.54 3.39
CA ILE A 191 29.26 -4.11 2.14
C ILE A 191 27.78 -3.77 2.40
N GLY A 192 27.25 -2.74 1.76
CA GLY A 192 25.82 -2.55 1.72
C GLY A 192 25.29 -1.67 0.60
N ARG A 193 23.96 -1.58 0.56
CA ARG A 193 23.21 -0.73 -0.38
C ARG A 193 21.92 -0.25 0.25
N HIS A 194 21.42 0.90 -0.20
CA HIS A 194 20.03 1.27 0.01
C HIS A 194 19.34 1.71 -1.28
N SER A 195 18.13 1.22 -1.52
CA SER A 195 17.25 1.59 -2.63
C SER A 195 15.86 0.99 -2.40
N ARG A 196 14.95 1.12 -3.37
CA ARG A 196 13.73 0.29 -3.37
C ARG A 196 14.08 -1.16 -3.71
N GLY A 197 13.48 -2.15 -3.04
CA GLY A 197 13.63 -3.59 -3.34
C GLY A 197 13.05 -4.06 -4.69
N HIS A 198 12.65 -3.13 -5.57
CA HIS A 198 12.09 -3.41 -6.90
C HIS A 198 13.15 -3.98 -7.85
N TRP A 199 12.79 -4.95 -8.70
CA TRP A 199 13.71 -5.69 -9.58
C TRP A 199 14.63 -4.78 -10.41
N SER A 200 14.12 -3.67 -10.95
CA SER A 200 14.92 -2.77 -11.79
C SER A 200 16.07 -2.06 -11.05
N LYS A 201 16.08 -2.09 -9.71
CA LYS A 201 17.18 -1.59 -8.85
C LYS A 201 18.17 -2.69 -8.43
N TRP A 202 18.15 -3.87 -9.06
CA TRP A 202 19.10 -4.96 -8.84
C TRP A 202 19.71 -5.45 -10.16
N PRO A 203 20.96 -5.97 -10.19
CA PRO A 203 21.46 -6.70 -11.34
C PRO A 203 20.52 -7.86 -11.70
N ASN A 204 20.43 -8.21 -12.98
CA ASN A 204 19.44 -9.16 -13.48
C ASN A 204 19.92 -10.62 -13.52
N THR A 205 21.17 -10.91 -13.14
CA THR A 205 21.71 -12.28 -13.10
C THR A 205 22.15 -12.68 -11.70
N LYS A 206 22.04 -13.99 -11.42
CA LYS A 206 22.53 -14.62 -10.19
C LYS A 206 24.05 -14.44 -10.00
N ALA A 207 24.80 -14.37 -11.10
CA ALA A 207 26.24 -14.14 -11.08
C ALA A 207 26.57 -12.71 -10.63
N ASP A 208 25.92 -11.69 -11.22
CA ASP A 208 26.18 -10.29 -10.91
C ASP A 208 25.72 -9.90 -9.50
N ILE A 209 24.57 -10.43 -9.04
CA ILE A 209 24.11 -10.23 -7.67
C ILE A 209 25.12 -10.80 -6.66
N LEU A 210 25.63 -12.02 -6.88
CA LEU A 210 26.62 -12.64 -5.97
C LEU A 210 28.05 -12.11 -6.15
N ALA A 211 28.33 -11.42 -7.25
CA ALA A 211 29.58 -10.70 -7.46
C ALA A 211 29.59 -9.38 -6.66
N ALA A 212 28.54 -8.58 -6.79
CA ALA A 212 28.37 -7.32 -6.08
C ALA A 212 28.05 -7.49 -4.58
N TYR A 213 27.37 -8.57 -4.19
CA TYR A 213 26.97 -8.86 -2.81
C TYR A 213 27.35 -10.30 -2.44
N PRO A 214 28.61 -10.56 -2.02
CA PRO A 214 29.11 -11.92 -1.82
C PRO A 214 28.31 -12.73 -0.80
N ALA A 215 28.13 -14.02 -1.08
CA ALA A 215 27.67 -15.03 -0.12
C ALA A 215 28.78 -15.57 0.81
N ASP A 216 30.01 -15.07 0.62
CA ASP A 216 31.21 -15.46 1.36
C ASP A 216 31.20 -14.83 2.78
N PRO A 217 31.31 -15.63 3.87
CA PRO A 217 31.24 -15.15 5.25
C PRO A 217 32.43 -14.25 5.68
N ARG A 218 33.45 -14.08 4.83
CA ARG A 218 34.45 -13.00 4.95
C ARG A 218 33.80 -11.61 4.86
N TYR A 219 32.65 -11.46 4.21
CA TYR A 219 31.95 -10.18 4.10
C TYR A 219 30.66 -10.18 4.93
N ARG A 220 30.32 -9.04 5.53
CA ARG A 220 28.96 -8.76 6.00
C ARG A 220 28.24 -7.98 4.91
N VAL A 221 27.04 -8.39 4.52
CA VAL A 221 26.22 -7.66 3.54
C VAL A 221 25.00 -7.07 4.23
N ARG A 222 24.71 -5.79 3.99
CA ARG A 222 23.55 -5.09 4.59
C ARG A 222 22.71 -4.40 3.51
N ILE A 223 21.40 -4.65 3.52
CA ILE A 223 20.48 -4.17 2.49
C ILE A 223 19.36 -3.36 3.16
N LEU A 224 19.30 -2.05 2.93
CA LEU A 224 18.14 -1.23 3.31
C LEU A 224 17.23 -1.02 2.10
N GLY A 225 16.13 -1.77 2.03
CA GLY A 225 15.22 -1.71 0.89
C GLY A 225 14.31 -2.92 0.70
N GLY A 226 14.57 -4.02 1.39
CA GLY A 226 13.97 -5.33 1.08
C GLY A 226 14.82 -6.13 0.08
N THR A 227 14.99 -7.42 0.35
CA THR A 227 15.68 -8.39 -0.52
C THR A 227 14.73 -9.29 -1.32
N GLN A 228 13.51 -8.82 -1.65
CA GLN A 228 12.52 -9.65 -2.38
C GLN A 228 13.01 -10.02 -3.78
N ALA A 229 13.29 -9.04 -4.64
CA ALA A 229 13.76 -9.29 -6.00
C ALA A 229 15.04 -10.15 -6.11
N PRO A 230 16.10 -9.96 -5.30
CA PRO A 230 17.24 -10.88 -5.34
C PRO A 230 16.90 -12.26 -4.75
N ALA A 231 15.94 -12.40 -3.81
CA ALA A 231 15.54 -13.73 -3.34
C ALA A 231 14.90 -14.56 -4.46
N GLU A 232 14.13 -13.92 -5.35
CA GLU A 232 13.54 -14.54 -6.55
C GLU A 232 14.61 -15.00 -7.56
N ILE A 233 15.76 -14.32 -7.64
CA ILE A 233 16.87 -14.65 -8.57
C ILE A 233 17.91 -15.61 -7.93
N LEU A 234 18.05 -15.59 -6.60
CA LEU A 234 19.03 -16.39 -5.86
C LEU A 234 18.48 -17.71 -5.30
N ASP A 235 17.17 -17.96 -5.41
CA ASP A 235 16.35 -18.98 -4.70
C ASP A 235 16.28 -18.78 -3.16
N ARG A 236 17.35 -18.27 -2.56
CA ARG A 236 17.46 -17.93 -1.14
C ARG A 236 18.51 -16.83 -0.94
N ILE A 237 18.30 -15.98 0.06
CA ILE A 237 19.28 -14.98 0.49
C ILE A 237 20.42 -15.65 1.27
N PRO A 238 21.70 -15.31 1.03
CA PRO A 238 22.84 -15.84 1.79
C PRO A 238 22.80 -15.48 3.29
N PRO A 239 23.33 -16.35 4.18
CA PRO A 239 23.22 -16.17 5.63
C PRO A 239 24.07 -15.04 6.22
N ASN A 240 25.00 -14.47 5.44
CA ASN A 240 25.81 -13.30 5.80
C ASN A 240 25.15 -11.97 5.38
N TRP A 241 23.97 -12.00 4.77
CA TRP A 241 23.18 -10.82 4.41
C TRP A 241 22.18 -10.44 5.52
N VAL A 242 22.01 -9.14 5.74
CA VAL A 242 20.98 -8.56 6.62
C VAL A 242 19.99 -7.77 5.77
N ASP A 243 18.75 -8.28 5.64
CA ASP A 243 17.65 -7.54 5.04
C ASP A 243 17.01 -6.58 6.06
N LEU A 244 16.87 -5.32 5.68
CA LEU A 244 16.16 -4.28 6.39
C LEU A 244 15.07 -3.73 5.45
N PRO A 245 13.77 -3.82 5.80
CA PRO A 245 12.69 -3.32 4.96
C PRO A 245 12.87 -1.85 4.58
N PHE A 246 12.36 -1.44 3.42
CA PHE A 246 12.45 -0.07 2.94
C PHE A 246 11.93 0.94 3.98
N ASN A 247 12.71 1.99 4.26
CA ASN A 247 12.45 2.98 5.32
C ASN A 247 12.28 2.44 6.76
N SER A 248 12.76 1.23 7.07
CA SER A 248 12.72 0.68 8.44
C SER A 248 13.64 1.42 9.44
N ILE A 249 14.73 2.02 8.94
CA ILE A 249 15.60 2.97 9.63
C ILE A 249 15.97 4.13 8.69
N PRO A 250 16.41 5.30 9.21
CA PRO A 250 16.93 6.39 8.39
C PRO A 250 18.12 5.95 7.54
N ALA A 251 18.24 6.48 6.31
CA ALA A 251 19.30 6.10 5.39
C ALA A 251 20.69 6.48 5.91
N ARG A 252 20.85 7.66 6.53
CA ARG A 252 22.07 8.07 7.24
C ARG A 252 22.49 7.03 8.31
N ASP A 253 21.56 6.64 9.18
CA ASP A 253 21.82 5.69 10.26
C ASP A 253 22.16 4.28 9.75
N PHE A 254 21.68 3.93 8.55
CA PHE A 254 22.12 2.74 7.83
C PHE A 254 23.54 2.89 7.27
N LEU A 255 23.84 4.00 6.59
CA LEU A 255 25.16 4.29 5.99
C LEU A 255 26.26 4.38 7.04
N ALA A 256 25.94 4.85 8.25
CA ALA A 256 26.82 4.79 9.43
C ALA A 256 27.21 3.37 9.88
N THR A 257 26.63 2.33 9.26
CA THR A 257 26.83 0.93 9.64
C THR A 257 27.30 0.03 8.49
N ILE A 258 27.87 0.63 7.45
CA ILE A 258 28.57 -0.03 6.34
C ILE A 258 29.91 0.69 6.07
N ASP A 259 30.89 -0.02 5.54
CA ASP A 259 32.15 0.55 5.05
C ASP A 259 32.02 0.95 3.57
N PHE A 260 31.49 0.02 2.76
CA PHE A 260 31.42 0.12 1.31
C PHE A 260 29.97 0.18 0.83
N PHE A 261 29.63 1.23 0.07
CA PHE A 261 28.33 1.35 -0.59
C PHE A 261 28.41 0.84 -2.03
N VAL A 262 27.85 -0.33 -2.28
CA VAL A 262 27.85 -0.96 -3.60
C VAL A 262 26.55 -0.60 -4.33
N TYR A 263 26.66 -0.04 -5.54
CA TYR A 263 25.51 0.38 -6.33
C TYR A 263 25.54 -0.24 -7.74
N PHE A 264 24.75 -1.29 -7.95
CA PHE A 264 24.47 -1.85 -9.27
C PHE A 264 22.98 -2.18 -9.40
N HIS A 265 22.47 -2.10 -10.63
CA HIS A 265 21.05 -2.21 -10.97
C HIS A 265 20.84 -2.94 -12.30
N HIS A 266 19.60 -3.04 -12.75
CA HIS A 266 19.25 -3.76 -13.99
C HIS A 266 19.85 -3.04 -15.21
N PRO A 267 20.44 -3.72 -16.21
CA PRO A 267 21.13 -3.08 -17.32
C PRO A 267 20.25 -2.07 -18.08
N GLY A 268 19.01 -2.47 -18.43
CA GLY A 268 18.03 -1.57 -19.06
C GLY A 268 17.44 -0.46 -18.16
N LEU A 269 18.01 -0.14 -17.00
CA LEU A 269 17.63 1.06 -16.22
C LEU A 269 18.62 2.18 -16.52
N ILE A 270 18.11 3.30 -17.08
CA ILE A 270 18.83 4.57 -16.99
C ILE A 270 18.54 5.18 -15.61
N GLU A 271 19.55 5.22 -14.75
CA GLU A 271 19.50 6.00 -13.51
C GLU A 271 19.80 7.47 -13.84
N ALA A 272 18.86 8.37 -13.51
CA ALA A 272 18.92 9.77 -13.92
C ALA A 272 20.00 10.58 -13.17
N PHE A 273 20.40 10.15 -11.97
CA PHE A 273 21.42 10.82 -11.15
C PHE A 273 22.09 9.91 -10.11
N GLY A 274 21.37 8.94 -9.52
CA GLY A 274 21.93 8.10 -8.47
C GLY A 274 21.97 8.78 -7.12
N ARG A 275 20.87 9.40 -6.67
CA ARG A 275 20.80 10.12 -5.38
C ARG A 275 21.29 9.28 -4.18
N VAL A 276 21.11 7.95 -4.21
CA VAL A 276 21.59 7.05 -3.16
C VAL A 276 23.13 6.95 -3.08
N VAL A 277 23.84 7.24 -4.18
CA VAL A 277 25.30 7.36 -4.21
C VAL A 277 25.75 8.68 -3.57
N LEU A 278 25.07 9.80 -3.88
CA LEU A 278 25.31 11.07 -3.19
C LEU A 278 25.07 10.95 -1.66
N GLU A 279 23.97 10.32 -1.27
CA GLU A 279 23.64 10.04 0.14
C GLU A 279 24.75 9.21 0.82
N ALA A 280 25.34 8.24 0.11
CA ALA A 280 26.47 7.45 0.61
C ALA A 280 27.79 8.23 0.73
N LEU A 281 28.15 9.04 -0.29
CA LEU A 281 29.36 9.87 -0.29
C LEU A 281 29.31 10.94 0.82
N ALA A 282 28.16 11.61 0.99
CA ALA A 282 27.97 12.58 2.06
C ALA A 282 28.12 11.94 3.46
N ALA A 283 27.74 10.66 3.61
CA ALA A 283 27.94 9.87 4.82
C ALA A 283 29.33 9.19 4.91
N GLY A 284 30.27 9.50 4.00
CA GLY A 284 31.64 8.96 3.97
C GLY A 284 31.76 7.45 3.67
N ALA A 285 30.71 6.80 3.16
CA ALA A 285 30.82 5.41 2.74
C ALA A 285 31.54 5.35 1.38
N VAL A 286 32.56 4.50 1.24
CA VAL A 286 33.29 4.39 -0.03
C VAL A 286 32.41 3.68 -1.06
N VAL A 287 32.12 4.37 -2.17
CA VAL A 287 31.21 3.87 -3.20
C VAL A 287 31.94 2.99 -4.21
N VAL A 288 31.31 1.86 -4.58
CA VAL A 288 31.68 1.06 -5.75
C VAL A 288 30.48 0.94 -6.69
N GLY A 289 30.64 1.28 -7.98
CA GLY A 289 29.52 1.32 -8.92
C GLY A 289 29.89 1.32 -10.41
N PRO A 290 28.89 1.45 -11.30
CA PRO A 290 29.09 1.42 -12.75
C PRO A 290 29.73 2.71 -13.29
N ARG A 291 30.55 2.56 -14.32
CA ARG A 291 31.37 3.63 -14.91
C ARG A 291 30.59 4.85 -15.43
N TYR A 292 29.30 4.73 -15.78
CA TYR A 292 28.51 5.90 -16.21
C TYR A 292 28.34 6.99 -15.13
N LEU A 293 28.67 6.68 -13.87
CA LEU A 293 28.67 7.62 -12.75
C LEU A 293 29.96 8.48 -12.66
N GLU A 294 31.01 8.14 -13.40
CA GLU A 294 32.31 8.85 -13.45
C GLU A 294 32.18 10.36 -13.73
N PRO A 295 31.32 10.84 -14.66
CA PRO A 295 31.17 12.28 -14.89
C PRO A 295 30.39 13.04 -13.78
N LEU A 296 29.64 12.32 -12.93
CA LEU A 296 28.95 12.89 -11.76
C LEU A 296 29.83 12.90 -10.52
N PHE A 297 30.58 11.84 -10.27
CA PHE A 297 31.27 11.65 -8.99
C PHE A 297 32.81 11.61 -9.06
N GLY A 298 33.42 11.64 -10.26
CA GLY A 298 34.87 11.68 -10.42
C GLY A 298 35.60 10.58 -9.63
N ASP A 299 36.81 10.85 -9.18
CA ASP A 299 37.68 9.87 -8.49
C ASP A 299 37.23 9.50 -7.06
N ALA A 300 36.12 10.08 -6.57
CA ALA A 300 35.57 9.79 -5.23
C ALA A 300 34.93 8.40 -5.12
N CYS A 301 34.49 7.82 -6.25
CA CYS A 301 33.97 6.45 -6.32
C CYS A 301 34.98 5.50 -6.98
N LEU A 302 34.82 4.20 -6.75
CA LEU A 302 35.47 3.16 -7.53
C LEU A 302 34.53 2.66 -8.63
N TYR A 303 35.01 2.61 -9.87
CA TYR A 303 34.23 2.21 -11.04
C TYR A 303 34.65 0.86 -11.59
N GLY A 304 33.66 0.04 -11.90
CA GLY A 304 33.90 -1.26 -12.53
C GLY A 304 32.62 -2.02 -12.81
N THR A 305 32.75 -3.34 -12.88
CA THR A 305 31.68 -4.31 -12.99
C THR A 305 31.28 -4.86 -11.62
N PRO A 306 30.15 -5.59 -11.48
CA PRO A 306 29.85 -6.36 -10.27
C PRO A 306 30.99 -7.30 -9.84
N GLN A 307 31.79 -7.79 -10.79
CA GLN A 307 32.93 -8.69 -10.59
C GLN A 307 34.13 -7.99 -9.93
N ASP A 308 34.31 -6.69 -10.18
CA ASP A 308 35.38 -5.87 -9.56
C ASP A 308 35.17 -5.60 -8.06
N VAL A 309 33.94 -5.71 -7.56
CA VAL A 309 33.57 -5.30 -6.20
C VAL A 309 34.42 -5.98 -5.13
N ARG A 310 34.63 -7.29 -5.23
CA ARG A 310 35.47 -8.02 -4.25
C ARG A 310 36.93 -7.60 -4.28
N ARG A 311 37.48 -7.32 -5.46
CA ARG A 311 38.86 -6.82 -5.60
C ARG A 311 38.98 -5.46 -4.91
N HIS A 312 38.09 -4.51 -5.25
CA HIS A 312 38.09 -3.17 -4.66
C HIS A 312 37.83 -3.13 -3.14
N VAL A 313 36.99 -4.03 -2.63
CA VAL A 313 36.73 -4.16 -1.18
C VAL A 313 37.92 -4.78 -0.46
N ASP A 314 38.52 -5.86 -0.99
CA ASP A 314 39.67 -6.52 -0.36
C ASP A 314 40.93 -5.61 -0.42
N GLU A 315 41.14 -4.87 -1.52
CA GLU A 315 42.19 -3.84 -1.67
C GLU A 315 42.09 -2.77 -0.57
N LEU A 316 40.93 -2.09 -0.45
CA LEU A 316 40.77 -0.99 0.50
C LEU A 316 40.56 -1.44 1.95
N TYR A 317 40.07 -2.64 2.21
CA TYR A 317 39.96 -3.13 3.59
C TYR A 317 41.33 -3.51 4.18
N ALA A 318 42.33 -3.77 3.33
CA ALA A 318 43.73 -3.91 3.74
C ALA A 318 44.47 -2.56 3.92
N ASP A 319 43.92 -1.46 3.38
CA ASP A 319 44.51 -0.12 3.39
C ASP A 319 43.56 0.92 4.02
N TRP A 320 43.70 1.11 5.34
CA TRP A 320 42.92 2.11 6.07
C TRP A 320 43.20 3.54 5.62
N GLU A 321 44.43 3.87 5.18
CA GLU A 321 44.78 5.24 4.76
C GLU A 321 44.13 5.56 3.41
N GLY A 322 44.20 4.64 2.44
CA GLY A 322 43.49 4.75 1.17
C GLY A 322 41.97 4.72 1.31
N PHE A 323 41.43 3.97 2.28
CA PHE A 323 39.99 3.99 2.59
C PHE A 323 39.58 5.35 3.18
N ALA A 324 40.31 5.84 4.19
CA ALA A 324 40.02 7.12 4.84
C ALA A 324 40.14 8.30 3.86
N ALA A 325 41.17 8.30 3.01
CA ALA A 325 41.35 9.31 1.97
C ALA A 325 40.18 9.32 0.97
N ARG A 326 39.74 8.15 0.47
CA ARG A 326 38.60 8.08 -0.47
C ARG A 326 37.26 8.40 0.21
N SER A 327 37.06 7.99 1.46
CA SER A 327 35.93 8.40 2.30
C SER A 327 35.85 9.94 2.42
N GLN A 328 36.96 10.58 2.76
CA GLN A 328 37.04 12.04 2.91
C GLN A 328 36.83 12.76 1.57
N ALA A 329 37.43 12.28 0.48
CA ALA A 329 37.22 12.83 -0.86
C ALA A 329 35.74 12.79 -1.31
N GLY A 330 34.99 11.74 -0.92
CA GLY A 330 33.55 11.66 -1.12
C GLY A 330 32.76 12.75 -0.39
N VAL A 331 33.10 13.03 0.86
CA VAL A 331 32.47 14.10 1.66
C VAL A 331 32.85 15.49 1.13
N GLU A 332 34.10 15.69 0.71
CA GLU A 332 34.57 16.95 0.13
C GLU A 332 33.92 17.24 -1.22
N LEU A 333 33.75 16.24 -2.08
CA LEU A 333 32.99 16.39 -3.31
C LEU A 333 31.51 16.72 -3.03
N ALA A 334 30.90 16.06 -2.04
CA ALA A 334 29.54 16.37 -1.61
C ALA A 334 29.42 17.83 -1.17
N GLN A 335 30.35 18.31 -0.34
CA GLN A 335 30.36 19.70 0.15
C GLN A 335 30.64 20.73 -0.95
N LYS A 336 31.44 20.38 -1.96
CA LYS A 336 31.85 21.30 -3.04
C LYS A 336 30.83 21.42 -4.18
N ARG A 337 30.11 20.34 -4.52
CA ARG A 337 29.29 20.24 -5.75
C ARG A 337 27.81 20.03 -5.48
N PHE A 338 27.46 19.46 -4.32
CA PHE A 338 26.11 18.96 -4.02
C PHE A 338 25.57 19.50 -2.69
N SER A 339 26.11 20.60 -2.19
CA SER A 339 25.75 21.21 -0.91
C SER A 339 24.62 22.23 -1.05
N TYR A 340 24.09 22.70 0.08
CA TYR A 340 23.03 23.71 0.10
C TYR A 340 23.54 25.07 -0.37
N GLU A 341 24.80 25.37 -0.07
CA GLU A 341 25.55 26.52 -0.55
C GLU A 341 25.54 26.53 -2.09
N THR A 342 25.83 25.40 -2.76
CA THR A 342 25.76 25.30 -4.23
C THR A 342 24.34 25.47 -4.79
N HIS A 343 23.28 25.21 -4.02
CA HIS A 343 21.90 25.52 -4.44
C HIS A 343 21.63 27.04 -4.32
N ALA A 344 21.99 27.64 -3.18
CA ALA A 344 21.87 29.08 -2.95
C ALA A 344 22.64 29.91 -3.97
N GLU A 345 23.90 29.57 -4.29
CA GLU A 345 24.72 30.24 -5.31
C GLU A 345 24.06 30.23 -6.70
N ARG A 346 23.43 29.11 -7.09
CA ARG A 346 22.70 28.99 -8.37
C ARG A 346 21.45 29.88 -8.39
N ILE A 347 20.75 30.04 -7.27
CA ILE A 347 19.59 30.93 -7.17
C ILE A 347 20.05 32.40 -7.18
N ALA A 348 21.06 32.76 -6.39
CA ALA A 348 21.64 34.11 -6.36
C ALA A 348 22.17 34.56 -7.74
N THR A 349 22.74 33.63 -8.52
CA THR A 349 23.16 33.87 -9.90
C THR A 349 22.00 34.19 -10.86
N LEU A 350 20.78 33.75 -10.55
CA LEU A 350 19.58 33.97 -11.37
C LEU A 350 18.75 35.18 -10.92
N ILE A 351 18.59 35.40 -9.60
CA ILE A 351 17.63 36.38 -9.05
C ILE A 351 18.21 37.32 -7.99
N GLY A 352 19.50 37.17 -7.64
CA GLY A 352 20.14 37.93 -6.56
C GLY A 352 19.82 37.42 -5.15
N GLU A 353 20.18 38.22 -4.15
CA GLU A 353 19.99 37.93 -2.73
C GLU A 353 18.50 37.95 -2.31
N PRO A 354 18.11 37.25 -1.22
CA PRO A 354 16.73 37.21 -0.75
C PRO A 354 16.11 38.57 -0.46
N SER A 355 14.83 38.75 -0.80
CA SER A 355 14.12 40.04 -0.61
C SER A 355 13.64 40.34 0.83
N GLY A 356 13.90 39.44 1.80
CA GLY A 356 13.35 39.53 3.16
C GLY A 356 14.35 39.22 4.29
N ALA A 357 14.14 39.85 5.45
CA ALA A 357 14.93 39.59 6.66
C ALA A 357 14.46 38.31 7.38
N PRO A 358 15.36 37.55 8.03
CA PRO A 358 15.05 36.24 8.62
C PRO A 358 14.08 36.32 9.79
N ALA A 359 13.06 35.45 9.79
CA ALA A 359 11.95 35.48 10.75
C ALA A 359 12.25 34.68 12.04
N THR A 360 12.22 35.35 13.20
CA THR A 360 12.33 34.71 14.51
C THR A 360 10.96 34.26 15.03
N GLY A 361 10.80 32.96 15.26
CA GLY A 361 9.51 32.36 15.63
C GLY A 361 9.07 32.61 17.07
N GLY A 362 7.76 32.84 17.27
CA GLY A 362 7.11 32.96 18.58
C GLY A 362 5.88 32.06 18.70
N THR A 363 5.73 31.38 19.84
CA THR A 363 4.55 30.53 20.13
C THR A 363 3.70 31.10 21.26
N SER A 364 2.37 31.04 21.13
CA SER A 364 1.42 31.53 22.13
C SER A 364 0.46 30.43 22.58
N ARG A 365 0.03 30.48 23.84
CA ARG A 365 -0.88 29.52 24.49
C ARG A 365 -1.86 30.27 25.40
N ILE A 366 -3.15 29.92 25.33
CA ILE A 366 -4.23 30.55 26.09
C ILE A 366 -5.00 29.47 26.90
N PRO A 367 -5.56 29.76 28.10
CA PRO A 367 -5.88 28.75 29.13
C PRO A 367 -7.39 28.44 29.30
N VAL A 368 -7.73 27.63 30.32
CA VAL A 368 -9.08 27.07 30.56
C VAL A 368 -9.54 27.20 32.03
N PRO A 369 -10.71 27.79 32.31
CA PRO A 369 -11.55 27.54 33.50
C PRO A 369 -12.74 26.60 33.14
N GLY A 370 -13.55 26.04 34.06
CA GLY A 370 -13.61 26.03 35.53
C GLY A 370 -14.79 25.12 35.95
N THR A 371 -14.79 24.51 37.15
CA THR A 371 -15.73 23.40 37.50
C THR A 371 -16.92 23.78 38.39
N GLY A 372 -18.10 23.21 38.09
CA GLY A 372 -19.33 23.33 38.89
C GLY A 372 -19.88 21.99 39.40
N ARG A 373 -20.65 22.03 40.51
CA ARG A 373 -21.40 20.89 41.10
C ARG A 373 -22.80 20.78 40.43
N GLY A 374 -23.54 19.67 40.44
CA GLY A 374 -23.35 18.35 41.05
C GLY A 374 -24.49 17.95 41.99
N SER A 375 -25.20 16.83 41.72
CA SER A 375 -26.24 16.28 42.62
C SER A 375 -26.41 14.75 42.48
N ARG A 376 -27.20 14.12 43.38
CA ARG A 376 -27.37 12.67 43.56
C ARG A 376 -28.77 12.19 43.15
N ARG A 377 -28.91 10.90 42.81
CA ARG A 377 -29.94 10.01 43.38
C ARG A 377 -29.60 8.51 43.20
N THR A 378 -30.39 7.66 43.82
CA THR A 378 -30.05 6.32 44.34
C THR A 378 -30.67 5.16 43.54
N PRO A 379 -30.29 3.88 43.80
CA PRO A 379 -30.43 2.80 42.82
C PRO A 379 -31.71 1.96 42.93
N TRP A 380 -31.89 1.07 41.95
CA TRP A 380 -32.68 -0.16 42.08
C TRP A 380 -31.82 -1.39 41.77
N GLN A 381 -32.25 -2.56 42.28
CA GLN A 381 -31.49 -3.82 42.23
C GLN A 381 -31.97 -4.75 41.12
N SER A 382 -31.07 -5.57 40.58
CA SER A 382 -31.43 -6.81 39.86
C SER A 382 -30.65 -7.99 40.45
N ARG A 383 -31.24 -9.19 40.41
CA ARG A 383 -30.81 -10.35 41.22
C ARG A 383 -29.89 -11.28 40.42
N SER A 384 -29.06 -12.01 41.16
CA SER A 384 -28.08 -12.98 40.62
C SER A 384 -28.72 -14.24 40.05
N GLY A 385 -28.20 -14.71 38.91
CA GLY A 385 -28.36 -16.08 38.43
C GLY A 385 -27.08 -16.55 37.74
N ARG A 386 -26.61 -17.76 38.05
CA ARG A 386 -25.49 -18.44 37.37
C ARG A 386 -25.98 -19.74 36.72
N PRO A 387 -25.28 -20.28 35.71
CA PRO A 387 -25.84 -21.25 34.77
C PRO A 387 -25.71 -22.70 35.26
N ASP A 388 -26.39 -23.61 34.56
CA ASP A 388 -26.08 -25.03 34.55
C ASP A 388 -25.96 -25.59 33.12
N LYS A 389 -25.52 -26.84 32.96
CA LYS A 389 -25.12 -27.50 31.71
C LYS A 389 -25.92 -28.77 31.45
N ARG A 390 -26.26 -29.02 30.17
CA ARG A 390 -26.12 -30.27 29.37
C ARG A 390 -26.90 -30.03 28.06
N ALA A 391 -26.33 -30.20 26.86
CA ALA A 391 -25.70 -31.38 26.26
C ALA A 391 -26.74 -32.46 25.87
N GLY A 392 -26.99 -32.58 24.56
CA GLY A 392 -27.78 -33.62 23.91
C GLY A 392 -27.21 -33.87 22.50
N ALA A 393 -27.25 -35.11 22.03
CA ALA A 393 -26.70 -35.54 20.75
C ALA A 393 -27.77 -35.56 19.64
N PRO A 394 -27.41 -35.38 18.36
CA PRO A 394 -28.37 -35.44 17.26
C PRO A 394 -28.88 -36.86 17.01
N ARG A 395 -30.14 -36.96 16.55
CA ARG A 395 -30.72 -38.19 15.97
C ARG A 395 -30.52 -38.20 14.45
N SER A 396 -30.54 -39.39 13.87
CA SER A 396 -30.36 -39.66 12.44
C SER A 396 -31.68 -39.73 11.67
N GLY A 397 -31.68 -39.27 10.42
CA GLY A 397 -32.61 -39.70 9.38
C GLY A 397 -33.70 -38.70 8.98
N ASP A 398 -33.36 -37.80 8.06
CA ASP A 398 -34.22 -37.38 6.94
C ASP A 398 -33.34 -36.70 5.86
N PRO A 399 -33.85 -36.36 4.65
CA PRO A 399 -33.39 -36.94 3.39
C PRO A 399 -32.00 -36.49 2.91
N GLU A 400 -31.54 -37.14 1.84
CA GLU A 400 -30.22 -36.95 1.21
C GLU A 400 -30.01 -35.53 0.65
N GLN A 401 -29.67 -34.59 1.54
CA GLN A 401 -29.27 -33.23 1.19
C GLN A 401 -27.94 -33.29 0.44
N GLN A 402 -28.01 -33.11 -0.88
CA GLN A 402 -26.84 -32.96 -1.75
C GLN A 402 -25.99 -31.79 -1.22
N GLN A 403 -24.76 -32.09 -0.80
CA GLN A 403 -23.88 -31.11 -0.18
C GLN A 403 -23.45 -30.06 -1.21
N PRO A 404 -23.39 -28.76 -0.85
CA PRO A 404 -23.14 -27.69 -1.82
C PRO A 404 -21.81 -27.86 -2.55
N THR A 405 -21.68 -27.21 -3.71
CA THR A 405 -20.40 -27.09 -4.41
C THR A 405 -19.80 -25.70 -4.19
N LEU A 406 -18.52 -25.64 -3.84
CA LEU A 406 -17.76 -24.40 -3.68
C LEU A 406 -16.84 -24.19 -4.89
N VAL A 407 -17.20 -23.24 -5.76
CA VAL A 407 -16.36 -22.79 -6.87
C VAL A 407 -15.44 -21.67 -6.36
N VAL A 408 -14.14 -21.78 -6.63
CA VAL A 408 -13.13 -20.78 -6.24
C VAL A 408 -12.32 -20.39 -7.46
N ASP A 409 -12.43 -19.13 -7.88
CA ASP A 409 -11.64 -18.56 -8.97
C ASP A 409 -10.33 -17.99 -8.44
N LEU A 410 -9.20 -18.52 -8.93
CA LEU A 410 -7.85 -18.09 -8.56
C LEU A 410 -7.15 -17.32 -9.69
N ARG A 411 -7.90 -16.90 -10.74
CA ARG A 411 -7.39 -16.10 -11.87
C ARG A 411 -7.15 -14.65 -11.45
N TRP A 412 -5.95 -14.41 -10.91
CA TRP A 412 -5.51 -13.07 -10.46
C TRP A 412 -5.27 -12.05 -11.59
N ASP A 413 -5.34 -12.48 -12.85
CA ASP A 413 -5.33 -11.59 -14.02
C ASP A 413 -6.70 -10.94 -14.29
N THR A 414 -6.75 -10.08 -15.29
CA THR A 414 -7.95 -9.35 -15.73
C THR A 414 -8.44 -9.78 -17.12
N THR A 415 -8.29 -11.06 -17.48
CA THR A 415 -8.77 -11.56 -18.78
C THR A 415 -10.25 -11.96 -18.73
N ASP A 416 -11.03 -11.44 -19.69
CA ASP A 416 -12.47 -11.69 -19.82
C ASP A 416 -12.79 -12.99 -20.57
N ALA A 417 -12.04 -14.06 -20.29
CA ALA A 417 -12.38 -15.39 -20.78
C ALA A 417 -13.69 -15.87 -20.10
N PRO A 418 -14.78 -16.17 -20.86
CA PRO A 418 -16.10 -16.54 -20.32
C PRO A 418 -16.12 -18.00 -19.87
N LEU A 419 -15.24 -18.30 -18.91
CA LEU A 419 -14.99 -19.62 -18.33
C LEU A 419 -15.78 -19.83 -17.05
N LEU A 420 -15.82 -18.81 -16.18
CA LEU A 420 -16.44 -18.92 -14.86
C LEU A 420 -17.94 -19.18 -14.98
N ASP A 421 -18.63 -18.42 -15.82
CA ASP A 421 -20.07 -18.54 -16.02
C ASP A 421 -20.44 -19.94 -16.54
N ARG A 422 -19.61 -20.51 -17.44
CA ARG A 422 -19.77 -21.90 -17.90
C ARG A 422 -19.56 -22.92 -16.80
N VAL A 423 -18.60 -22.72 -15.90
CA VAL A 423 -18.39 -23.60 -14.73
C VAL A 423 -19.58 -23.51 -13.77
N VAL A 424 -20.11 -22.30 -13.53
CA VAL A 424 -21.26 -22.08 -12.64
C VAL A 424 -22.57 -22.62 -13.25
N GLU A 425 -22.80 -22.45 -14.56
CA GLU A 425 -23.92 -23.07 -15.29
C GLU A 425 -23.93 -24.59 -15.13
N HIS A 426 -22.78 -25.27 -15.26
CA HIS A 426 -22.72 -26.72 -15.12
C HIS A 426 -22.90 -27.19 -13.67
N VAL A 427 -22.26 -26.53 -12.71
CA VAL A 427 -22.40 -26.85 -11.28
C VAL A 427 -23.85 -26.64 -10.80
N THR A 428 -24.54 -25.59 -11.28
CA THR A 428 -25.96 -25.34 -10.93
C THR A 428 -26.93 -26.26 -11.69
N ALA A 429 -26.57 -26.75 -12.88
CA ALA A 429 -27.35 -27.74 -13.62
C ALA A 429 -27.35 -29.14 -12.97
N GLU A 430 -26.36 -29.45 -12.11
CA GLU A 430 -26.38 -30.67 -11.27
C GLU A 430 -27.46 -30.63 -10.17
N GLY A 431 -28.16 -29.51 -9.99
CA GLY A 431 -29.25 -29.34 -9.00
C GLY A 431 -28.78 -28.99 -7.58
N VAL A 432 -27.46 -28.88 -7.40
CA VAL A 432 -26.78 -28.62 -6.13
C VAL A 432 -26.68 -27.11 -5.85
N THR A 433 -26.79 -26.68 -4.60
CA THR A 433 -26.60 -25.26 -4.25
C THR A 433 -25.13 -24.86 -4.39
N CYS A 434 -24.89 -23.69 -4.99
CA CYS A 434 -23.57 -23.27 -5.44
C CYS A 434 -23.08 -22.06 -4.63
N ALA A 435 -21.86 -22.14 -4.09
CA ALA A 435 -21.15 -20.99 -3.52
C ALA A 435 -19.96 -20.65 -4.43
N VAL A 436 -19.84 -19.39 -4.86
CA VAL A 436 -18.83 -18.96 -5.84
C VAL A 436 -17.98 -17.85 -5.23
N VAL A 437 -16.65 -18.00 -5.27
CA VAL A 437 -15.70 -17.08 -4.65
C VAL A 437 -14.70 -16.57 -5.68
N VAL A 438 -14.73 -15.26 -5.93
CA VAL A 438 -13.96 -14.62 -7.02
C VAL A 438 -13.06 -13.48 -6.52
N PRO A 439 -11.98 -13.12 -7.24
CA PRO A 439 -11.33 -11.83 -7.06
C PRO A 439 -12.36 -10.70 -7.25
N ALA A 440 -12.32 -9.65 -6.42
CA ALA A 440 -13.33 -8.58 -6.44
C ALA A 440 -13.58 -7.97 -7.84
N TRP A 441 -12.55 -7.82 -8.67
CA TRP A 441 -12.64 -7.31 -10.05
C TRP A 441 -13.32 -8.27 -11.05
N ARG A 442 -13.65 -9.50 -10.64
CA ARG A 442 -14.40 -10.48 -11.43
C ARG A 442 -15.84 -10.68 -10.94
N ALA A 443 -16.26 -10.01 -9.87
CA ALA A 443 -17.63 -10.14 -9.33
C ALA A 443 -18.71 -9.76 -10.35
N SER A 444 -18.44 -8.75 -11.19
CA SER A 444 -19.31 -8.30 -12.28
C SER A 444 -19.45 -9.29 -13.45
N GLN A 445 -18.62 -10.33 -13.54
CA GLN A 445 -18.73 -11.37 -14.58
C GLN A 445 -19.97 -12.28 -14.32
N LEU A 446 -20.35 -12.46 -13.05
CA LEU A 446 -21.51 -13.29 -12.60
C LEU A 446 -22.88 -12.58 -12.78
N GLY A 447 -23.08 -11.87 -13.89
CA GLY A 447 -24.18 -10.92 -14.12
C GLY A 447 -25.61 -11.50 -14.15
N GLU A 448 -26.59 -10.70 -13.70
CA GLU A 448 -28.03 -10.98 -13.49
C GLU A 448 -28.40 -12.22 -12.64
N GLN A 449 -27.54 -13.25 -12.47
CA GLN A 449 -27.86 -14.42 -11.63
C GLN A 449 -27.85 -14.12 -10.12
N ALA A 450 -27.04 -13.15 -9.67
CA ALA A 450 -26.92 -12.78 -8.25
C ALA A 450 -27.88 -11.66 -7.79
N ALA A 451 -28.62 -11.02 -8.70
CA ALA A 451 -29.27 -9.72 -8.46
C ALA A 451 -30.82 -9.81 -8.32
N THR A 452 -31.31 -10.02 -7.09
CA THR A 452 -32.75 -10.15 -6.80
C THR A 452 -33.27 -9.28 -5.65
N VAL A 453 -33.24 -7.94 -5.81
CA VAL A 453 -34.15 -6.98 -5.13
C VAL A 453 -34.28 -5.70 -6.00
N PRO A 454 -35.42 -4.96 -6.02
CA PRO A 454 -35.73 -4.09 -7.17
C PRO A 454 -35.38 -2.59 -7.00
N GLY A 455 -34.41 -2.10 -7.78
CA GLY A 455 -34.03 -0.68 -7.87
C GLY A 455 -34.04 -0.11 -9.31
N ARG A 456 -34.86 0.92 -9.55
CA ARG A 456 -34.86 1.90 -10.67
C ARG A 456 -34.16 1.55 -12.01
N GLY A 457 -34.97 1.16 -13.01
CA GLY A 457 -35.00 1.93 -14.27
C GLY A 457 -34.35 1.36 -15.54
N SER A 458 -34.95 0.35 -16.18
CA SER A 458 -34.87 0.18 -17.64
C SER A 458 -36.15 -0.43 -18.20
N VAL A 459 -36.73 0.18 -19.24
CA VAL A 459 -38.01 -0.23 -19.83
C VAL A 459 -37.76 -1.15 -21.03
N ARG A 460 -37.43 -2.41 -20.74
CA ARG A 460 -37.50 -3.51 -21.72
C ARG A 460 -38.26 -4.72 -21.15
N SER A 461 -39.17 -5.24 -21.96
CA SER A 461 -39.69 -6.62 -21.94
C SER A 461 -39.96 -7.28 -20.58
N ARG A 462 -40.94 -6.74 -19.84
CA ARG A 462 -41.60 -7.42 -18.69
C ARG A 462 -42.15 -8.83 -19.01
N MET A 463 -42.29 -9.16 -20.30
CA MET A 463 -42.79 -10.44 -20.83
C MET A 463 -41.68 -11.51 -20.95
N GLU A 464 -40.48 -11.14 -21.41
CA GLU A 464 -39.33 -12.05 -21.50
C GLU A 464 -38.86 -12.51 -20.11
N ARG A 465 -38.93 -11.60 -19.13
CA ARG A 465 -38.68 -11.89 -17.71
C ARG A 465 -39.62 -12.92 -17.08
N LYS A 466 -40.77 -13.25 -17.71
CA LYS A 466 -41.61 -14.37 -17.26
C LYS A 466 -41.14 -15.70 -17.87
N ALA A 467 -40.80 -15.73 -19.16
CA ALA A 467 -40.43 -16.95 -19.88
C ALA A 467 -39.15 -17.61 -19.34
N ARG A 468 -38.16 -16.83 -18.87
CA ARG A 468 -36.95 -17.39 -18.23
C ARG A 468 -37.15 -17.90 -16.80
N ARG A 469 -38.32 -17.67 -16.17
CA ARG A 469 -38.56 -17.99 -14.75
C ARG A 469 -39.00 -19.44 -14.50
N GLU A 470 -39.24 -20.21 -15.54
CA GLU A 470 -39.74 -21.59 -15.46
C GLU A 470 -38.63 -22.65 -15.63
N THR A 471 -37.40 -22.24 -15.95
CA THR A 471 -36.22 -23.11 -16.01
C THR A 471 -35.55 -23.21 -14.64
N ARG A 472 -35.43 -24.43 -14.08
CA ARG A 472 -34.74 -24.68 -12.81
C ARG A 472 -33.22 -24.50 -12.94
N GLY A 473 -32.69 -23.39 -12.45
CA GLY A 473 -31.28 -23.24 -12.07
C GLY A 473 -31.17 -23.02 -10.56
N GLY A 474 -30.17 -23.61 -9.90
CA GLY A 474 -29.92 -23.38 -8.48
C GLY A 474 -29.43 -21.96 -8.19
N GLU A 475 -29.85 -21.37 -7.07
CA GLU A 475 -29.35 -20.04 -6.66
C GLU A 475 -27.85 -20.10 -6.29
N VAL A 476 -27.14 -19.01 -6.59
CA VAL A 476 -25.69 -18.88 -6.47
C VAL A 476 -25.34 -17.87 -5.38
N ALA A 477 -24.73 -18.35 -4.30
CA ALA A 477 -24.21 -17.51 -3.24
C ALA A 477 -22.82 -16.98 -3.61
N VAL A 478 -22.70 -15.67 -3.88
CA VAL A 478 -21.42 -15.05 -4.26
C VAL A 478 -20.69 -14.50 -3.03
N GLU A 479 -19.39 -14.79 -2.92
CA GLU A 479 -18.46 -14.08 -2.06
C GLU A 479 -17.22 -13.65 -2.87
N THR A 480 -16.36 -12.81 -2.29
CA THR A 480 -15.17 -12.30 -2.96
C THR A 480 -13.90 -12.39 -2.12
N PHE A 481 -12.77 -12.45 -2.81
CA PHE A 481 -11.46 -12.10 -2.31
C PHE A 481 -11.28 -10.58 -2.40
N PRO A 482 -10.96 -9.87 -1.29
CA PRO A 482 -10.87 -8.40 -1.27
C PRO A 482 -9.92 -7.81 -2.31
N TRP A 483 -10.30 -6.65 -2.89
CA TRP A 483 -9.51 -5.96 -3.92
C TRP A 483 -8.04 -5.75 -3.52
N VAL A 484 -7.80 -5.46 -2.23
CA VAL A 484 -6.46 -5.17 -1.68
C VAL A 484 -5.46 -6.33 -1.86
N LEU A 485 -5.92 -7.57 -2.09
CA LEU A 485 -5.02 -8.69 -2.42
C LEU A 485 -4.24 -8.51 -3.73
N ALA A 486 -4.71 -7.67 -4.65
CA ALA A 486 -3.97 -7.31 -5.86
C ALA A 486 -2.72 -6.46 -5.57
N GLU A 487 -2.67 -5.80 -4.40
CA GLU A 487 -1.56 -4.93 -3.98
C GLU A 487 -0.57 -5.64 -3.03
N MET A 488 -0.92 -6.83 -2.54
CA MET A 488 -0.13 -7.62 -1.59
C MET A 488 0.84 -8.56 -2.30
N SER A 489 1.93 -8.97 -1.63
CA SER A 489 2.84 -9.96 -2.22
C SER A 489 2.14 -11.29 -2.44
N ALA A 490 2.60 -12.08 -3.41
CA ALA A 490 2.03 -13.40 -3.68
C ALA A 490 2.12 -14.35 -2.47
N GLY A 491 3.08 -14.14 -1.56
CA GLY A 491 3.17 -14.87 -0.28
C GLY A 491 2.05 -14.51 0.69
N GLU A 492 1.85 -13.22 0.95
CA GLU A 492 0.78 -12.73 1.85
C GLU A 492 -0.62 -13.03 1.27
N ARG A 493 -0.78 -12.87 -0.05
CA ARG A 493 -2.01 -13.24 -0.76
C ARG A 493 -2.34 -14.71 -0.56
N ARG A 494 -1.37 -15.62 -0.72
CA ARG A 494 -1.56 -17.06 -0.44
C ARG A 494 -1.91 -17.33 1.01
N GLN A 495 -1.26 -16.68 1.97
CA GLN A 495 -1.60 -16.83 3.39
C GLN A 495 -3.05 -16.43 3.68
N TYR A 496 -3.52 -15.32 3.09
CA TYR A 496 -4.93 -14.91 3.19
C TYR A 496 -5.87 -15.90 2.49
N VAL A 497 -5.55 -16.36 1.27
CA VAL A 497 -6.36 -17.34 0.52
C VAL A 497 -6.51 -18.65 1.32
N ALA A 498 -5.44 -19.14 1.96
CA ALA A 498 -5.49 -20.30 2.85
C ALA A 498 -6.49 -20.10 4.00
N HIS A 499 -6.42 -18.95 4.67
CA HIS A 499 -7.32 -18.60 5.77
C HIS A 499 -8.78 -18.49 5.30
N ARG A 500 -9.02 -17.79 4.19
CA ARG A 500 -10.35 -17.53 3.63
C ARG A 500 -11.02 -18.82 3.16
N ILE A 501 -10.29 -19.70 2.46
CA ILE A 501 -10.80 -21.01 2.02
C ILE A 501 -11.13 -21.90 3.23
N SER A 502 -10.28 -21.93 4.27
CA SER A 502 -10.59 -22.66 5.50
C SER A 502 -11.87 -22.15 6.19
N GLY A 503 -12.12 -20.84 6.16
CA GLY A 503 -13.38 -20.23 6.62
C GLY A 503 -14.60 -20.64 5.78
N LEU A 504 -14.49 -20.53 4.45
CA LEU A 504 -15.54 -20.91 3.48
C LEU A 504 -15.95 -22.39 3.58
N LEU A 505 -14.97 -23.29 3.63
CA LEU A 505 -15.22 -24.73 3.83
C LEU A 505 -15.96 -25.00 5.14
N ALA A 506 -15.60 -24.29 6.21
CA ALA A 506 -16.22 -24.42 7.52
C ALA A 506 -17.53 -23.60 7.70
N ALA A 507 -17.91 -22.81 6.68
CA ALA A 507 -19.17 -22.10 6.54
C ALA A 507 -20.18 -22.93 5.72
N HIS A 508 -19.91 -23.11 4.42
CA HIS A 508 -20.83 -23.77 3.48
C HIS A 508 -20.84 -25.29 3.60
N ARG A 509 -19.76 -25.90 4.12
CA ARG A 509 -19.58 -27.37 4.21
C ARG A 509 -19.84 -28.08 2.87
N PRO A 510 -19.14 -27.68 1.79
CA PRO A 510 -19.36 -28.26 0.49
C PRO A 510 -18.93 -29.73 0.43
N GLY A 511 -19.57 -30.53 -0.42
CA GLY A 511 -19.13 -31.90 -0.75
C GLY A 511 -18.06 -31.91 -1.84
N ARG A 512 -18.06 -30.87 -2.69
CA ARG A 512 -17.12 -30.68 -3.80
C ARG A 512 -16.56 -29.25 -3.81
N MET A 513 -15.26 -29.12 -4.08
CA MET A 513 -14.60 -27.84 -4.37
C MET A 513 -14.09 -27.83 -5.82
N VAL A 514 -14.37 -26.75 -6.56
CA VAL A 514 -13.98 -26.57 -7.96
C VAL A 514 -13.03 -25.38 -8.03
N LEU A 515 -11.75 -25.63 -8.34
CA LEU A 515 -10.72 -24.60 -8.46
C LEU A 515 -10.61 -24.16 -9.92
N VAL A 516 -11.06 -22.95 -10.23
CA VAL A 516 -10.84 -22.30 -11.53
C VAL A 516 -9.46 -21.62 -11.50
N ASP A 517 -8.74 -21.71 -12.61
CA ASP A 517 -7.28 -21.79 -12.61
C ASP A 517 -6.51 -20.66 -11.91
N GLY A 518 -5.34 -20.99 -11.39
CA GLY A 518 -4.41 -20.04 -10.78
C GLY A 518 -3.00 -20.62 -10.81
N SER A 519 -2.03 -19.94 -10.19
CA SER A 519 -0.67 -20.50 -10.17
C SER A 519 -0.67 -21.86 -9.44
N ALA A 520 0.21 -22.77 -9.85
CA ALA A 520 0.35 -24.10 -9.23
C ALA A 520 0.72 -24.06 -7.72
N GLN A 521 1.06 -22.87 -7.20
CA GLN A 521 1.26 -22.61 -5.78
C GLN A 521 -0.01 -22.11 -5.08
N ASP A 522 -0.86 -21.33 -5.76
CA ASP A 522 -2.14 -20.86 -5.21
C ASP A 522 -3.17 -22.01 -5.17
N VAL A 523 -3.24 -22.82 -6.24
CA VAL A 523 -4.06 -24.06 -6.30
C VAL A 523 -3.63 -25.03 -5.19
N ARG A 524 -2.32 -25.22 -4.99
CA ARG A 524 -1.79 -26.05 -3.90
C ARG A 524 -2.19 -25.53 -2.53
N VAL A 525 -2.17 -24.22 -2.32
CA VAL A 525 -2.61 -23.60 -1.07
C VAL A 525 -4.12 -23.79 -0.81
N ALA A 526 -4.95 -23.74 -1.86
CA ALA A 526 -6.37 -24.05 -1.75
C ALA A 526 -6.62 -25.53 -1.36
N LEU A 527 -5.93 -26.47 -2.02
CA LEU A 527 -5.98 -27.90 -1.67
C LEU A 527 -5.41 -28.17 -0.26
N ASP A 528 -4.37 -27.46 0.15
CA ASP A 528 -3.76 -27.58 1.47
C ASP A 528 -4.68 -27.09 2.59
N ALA A 529 -5.48 -26.04 2.35
CA ALA A 529 -6.54 -25.59 3.25
C ALA A 529 -7.74 -26.56 3.32
N ALA A 530 -7.92 -27.41 2.30
CA ALA A 530 -8.96 -28.44 2.24
C ALA A 530 -8.55 -29.81 2.81
N ARG A 531 -7.27 -30.04 3.15
CA ARG A 531 -6.78 -31.33 3.66
C ARG A 531 -7.57 -31.82 4.88
N GLY A 532 -7.99 -33.09 4.86
CA GLY A 532 -8.73 -33.73 5.94
C GLY A 532 -10.22 -33.34 6.04
N SER A 533 -10.76 -32.56 5.08
CA SER A 533 -12.19 -32.26 5.01
C SER A 533 -13.03 -33.39 4.40
N GLY A 534 -12.43 -34.26 3.58
CA GLY A 534 -13.11 -35.36 2.88
C GLY A 534 -13.80 -34.98 1.56
N ILE A 535 -13.70 -33.73 1.12
CA ILE A 535 -14.38 -33.22 -0.08
C ILE A 535 -13.71 -33.69 -1.37
N GLU A 536 -14.50 -33.86 -2.44
CA GLU A 536 -13.95 -33.98 -3.80
C GLU A 536 -13.33 -32.63 -4.23
N ALA A 537 -12.16 -32.65 -4.85
CA ALA A 537 -11.58 -31.46 -5.49
C ALA A 537 -11.41 -31.68 -7.00
N LEU A 538 -11.94 -30.74 -7.78
CA LEU A 538 -11.72 -30.63 -9.22
C LEU A 538 -10.90 -29.36 -9.50
N ARG A 539 -10.01 -29.40 -10.50
CA ARG A 539 -9.36 -28.22 -11.07
C ARG A 539 -9.80 -28.04 -12.51
N VAL A 540 -10.27 -26.84 -12.85
CA VAL A 540 -10.43 -26.36 -14.22
C VAL A 540 -9.14 -25.66 -14.60
N GLN A 541 -8.43 -26.17 -15.61
CA GLN A 541 -7.08 -25.72 -15.97
C GLN A 541 -6.93 -25.58 -17.48
N ARG A 542 -6.03 -24.68 -17.91
CA ARG A 542 -5.66 -24.58 -19.32
C ARG A 542 -4.80 -25.78 -19.74
N GLU A 543 -5.09 -26.33 -20.91
CA GLU A 543 -4.34 -27.40 -21.54
C GLU A 543 -2.95 -26.91 -21.96
N ILE A 544 -1.91 -27.61 -21.52
CA ILE A 544 -0.52 -27.33 -21.86
C ILE A 544 -0.11 -28.33 -22.93
N ALA A 545 0.27 -27.84 -24.12
CA ALA A 545 0.68 -28.67 -25.24
C ALA A 545 1.83 -29.61 -24.81
N PRO A 546 1.70 -30.94 -25.00
CA PRO A 546 2.68 -31.90 -24.51
C PRO A 546 3.97 -31.87 -25.36
N PRO A 547 5.15 -32.08 -24.76
CA PRO A 547 6.32 -32.51 -25.51
C PRO A 547 6.08 -33.90 -26.13
N MET A 548 6.85 -34.25 -27.16
CA MET A 548 6.70 -35.50 -27.93
C MET A 548 6.80 -36.78 -27.05
N PRO A 549 6.15 -37.88 -27.47
CA PRO A 549 5.73 -38.94 -26.55
C PRO A 549 6.89 -39.74 -25.96
N ALA A 550 6.90 -39.81 -24.62
CA ALA A 550 7.74 -40.75 -23.87
C ALA A 550 6.97 -42.07 -23.63
N THR A 551 7.57 -43.18 -24.02
CA THR A 551 6.95 -44.52 -23.97
C THR A 551 6.86 -45.05 -22.53
N MET A 552 5.70 -44.93 -21.88
CA MET A 552 5.34 -45.70 -20.68
C MET A 552 3.85 -46.09 -20.71
N GLY A 553 3.53 -47.30 -20.26
CA GLY A 553 2.17 -47.83 -20.26
C GLY A 553 1.28 -47.24 -19.15
N PRO A 554 -0.05 -47.42 -19.26
CA PRO A 554 -1.01 -46.84 -18.32
C PRO A 554 -0.89 -47.48 -16.92
N VAL A 555 -0.60 -46.65 -15.92
CA VAL A 555 -0.81 -47.01 -14.51
C VAL A 555 -2.29 -46.82 -14.22
N ALA A 556 -3.05 -47.93 -14.21
CA ALA A 556 -4.48 -47.90 -13.96
C ALA A 556 -4.79 -47.34 -12.56
N GLY A 557 -5.41 -46.16 -12.50
CA GLY A 557 -5.67 -45.44 -11.26
C GLY A 557 -6.74 -44.36 -11.39
N ASP A 558 -8.00 -44.77 -11.28
CA ASP A 558 -9.14 -43.92 -10.90
C ASP A 558 -9.51 -42.73 -11.84
N GLU A 559 -9.26 -42.88 -13.15
CA GLU A 559 -9.83 -42.00 -14.20
C GLU A 559 -11.36 -42.10 -14.32
N ALA A 560 -11.98 -43.04 -13.60
CA ALA A 560 -13.43 -43.20 -13.58
C ALA A 560 -14.12 -41.95 -13.00
N ASN A 561 -15.11 -41.46 -13.75
CA ASN A 561 -16.08 -40.46 -13.30
C ASN A 561 -15.50 -39.04 -13.05
N VAL A 562 -14.68 -38.51 -13.97
CA VAL A 562 -14.39 -37.07 -14.08
C VAL A 562 -15.48 -36.40 -14.95
N PRO A 563 -16.08 -35.27 -14.54
CA PRO A 563 -17.13 -34.61 -15.34
C PRO A 563 -16.62 -34.09 -16.69
N GLN A 564 -17.32 -34.46 -17.78
CA GLN A 564 -17.12 -33.86 -19.10
C GLN A 564 -17.94 -32.57 -19.23
N TRP A 565 -17.32 -31.44 -18.88
CA TRP A 565 -17.93 -30.12 -19.08
C TRP A 565 -17.51 -29.52 -20.43
N PRO A 566 -18.43 -28.98 -21.25
CA PRO A 566 -18.12 -28.25 -22.48
C PRO A 566 -17.54 -26.85 -22.14
N LEU A 567 -16.24 -26.82 -21.89
CA LEU A 567 -15.45 -25.61 -21.66
C LEU A 567 -14.96 -25.00 -22.99
N PRO A 568 -14.48 -23.73 -23.00
CA PRO A 568 -13.83 -23.15 -24.17
C PRO A 568 -12.57 -23.92 -24.61
N ASP A 569 -12.19 -23.79 -25.87
CA ASP A 569 -11.04 -24.51 -26.45
C ASP A 569 -9.75 -24.37 -25.61
N GLY A 570 -9.08 -25.50 -25.37
CA GLY A 570 -7.87 -25.57 -24.57
C GLY A 570 -8.10 -25.47 -23.05
N TRP A 571 -9.29 -25.79 -22.55
CA TRP A 571 -9.59 -25.92 -21.12
C TRP A 571 -10.06 -27.33 -20.75
N THR A 572 -9.56 -27.87 -19.64
CA THR A 572 -9.85 -29.24 -19.18
C THR A 572 -10.20 -29.28 -17.69
N VAL A 573 -10.95 -30.31 -17.28
CA VAL A 573 -11.27 -30.61 -15.87
C VAL A 573 -10.42 -31.80 -15.41
N ALA A 574 -9.78 -31.69 -14.25
CA ALA A 574 -8.98 -32.78 -13.66
C ALA A 574 -9.25 -32.93 -12.15
N ARG A 575 -9.55 -34.15 -11.69
CA ARG A 575 -9.66 -34.47 -10.26
C ARG A 575 -8.31 -34.25 -9.56
N GLN A 576 -8.34 -33.71 -8.34
CA GLN A 576 -7.15 -33.40 -7.53
C GLN A 576 -7.16 -34.21 -6.23
N PRO A 577 -6.08 -34.91 -5.85
CA PRO A 577 -6.04 -35.74 -4.65
C PRO A 577 -5.88 -34.91 -3.36
N VAL A 578 -6.98 -34.69 -2.64
CA VAL A 578 -6.97 -34.10 -1.28
C VAL A 578 -6.51 -35.15 -0.27
N SER A 579 -5.19 -35.30 -0.11
CA SER A 579 -4.62 -36.36 0.74
C SER A 579 -5.06 -36.26 2.21
N ALA A 580 -5.52 -37.40 2.77
CA ALA A 580 -6.07 -37.50 4.11
C ALA A 580 -5.03 -37.68 5.24
N SER A 581 -3.74 -37.88 4.91
CA SER A 581 -2.71 -38.17 5.91
C SER A 581 -2.23 -36.92 6.66
N PRO A 582 -2.23 -36.91 8.01
CA PRO A 582 -1.86 -35.73 8.80
C PRO A 582 -0.33 -35.53 8.86
N THR A 583 0.19 -34.56 8.11
CA THR A 583 1.56 -34.06 8.32
C THR A 583 1.67 -33.35 9.68
N THR A 584 2.65 -33.74 10.48
CA THR A 584 2.88 -33.21 11.82
C THR A 584 3.18 -31.71 11.80
N ARG A 585 2.35 -30.91 12.51
CA ARG A 585 2.63 -29.47 12.71
C ARG A 585 3.92 -29.32 13.51
N SER A 586 4.91 -28.64 12.93
CA SER A 586 6.09 -28.18 13.67
C SER A 586 5.66 -27.25 14.81
N GLY A 587 6.08 -27.59 16.03
CA GLY A 587 5.71 -26.83 17.23
C GLY A 587 6.40 -25.47 17.30
N PRO A 588 5.80 -24.45 17.96
CA PRO A 588 6.42 -23.15 18.12
C PRO A 588 7.75 -23.25 18.87
N SER A 589 8.79 -22.63 18.29
CA SER A 589 10.17 -22.78 18.71
C SER A 589 10.42 -22.34 20.16
N ALA A 590 11.45 -22.90 20.79
CA ALA A 590 11.73 -22.70 22.21
C ALA A 590 11.89 -21.21 22.61
N MET A 591 12.39 -20.37 21.71
CA MET A 591 12.59 -18.93 21.94
C MET A 591 11.28 -18.19 22.27
N ALA A 592 10.12 -18.65 21.77
CA ALA A 592 8.83 -18.05 22.07
C ALA A 592 8.45 -18.14 23.56
N ARG A 593 9.00 -19.12 24.30
CA ARG A 593 8.62 -19.41 25.69
C ARG A 593 9.39 -18.58 26.72
N LEU A 594 10.60 -18.09 26.40
CA LEU A 594 11.45 -17.36 27.36
C LEU A 594 11.04 -15.90 27.63
N ARG A 595 10.36 -15.23 26.69
CA ARG A 595 10.00 -13.80 26.80
C ARG A 595 8.81 -13.49 27.76
N ARG A 596 8.50 -14.37 28.72
CA ARG A 596 7.38 -14.22 29.68
C ARG A 596 7.75 -14.07 31.17
N LYS A 597 9.02 -13.80 31.51
CA LYS A 597 9.43 -13.50 32.91
C LYS A 597 10.10 -12.13 33.06
N ALA A 598 9.32 -11.14 33.53
CA ALA A 598 9.81 -9.87 34.07
C ALA A 598 8.87 -9.37 35.21
N PRO A 599 9.37 -8.84 36.35
CA PRO A 599 8.59 -8.77 37.58
C PRO A 599 7.35 -7.87 37.55
N ALA A 600 6.34 -8.20 38.36
CA ALA A 600 5.03 -7.52 38.35
C ALA A 600 5.02 -6.17 39.10
N ARG A 601 5.95 -5.92 40.03
CA ARG A 601 5.87 -4.78 40.97
C ARG A 601 5.97 -3.40 40.28
N VAL A 602 6.81 -3.25 39.25
CA VAL A 602 6.95 -1.98 38.48
C VAL A 602 5.63 -1.59 37.78
N ARG A 603 4.81 -2.57 37.38
CA ARG A 603 3.55 -2.34 36.64
C ARG A 603 2.39 -1.83 37.49
N MET A 604 2.51 -1.77 38.83
CA MET A 604 1.42 -1.31 39.71
C MET A 604 1.50 0.16 40.13
N TRP A 605 2.69 0.74 40.28
CA TRP A 605 2.82 2.10 40.83
C TRP A 605 2.28 3.18 39.87
N ALA A 606 2.58 3.06 38.57
CA ALA A 606 2.09 3.96 37.53
C ALA A 606 0.55 3.96 37.33
N ARG A 607 -0.19 2.98 37.89
CA ARG A 607 -1.63 2.82 37.64
C ARG A 607 -2.55 3.62 38.56
N ARG A 608 -2.04 4.26 39.62
CA ARG A 608 -2.88 4.80 40.72
C ARG A 608 -3.27 6.28 40.66
N ARG A 609 -2.96 7.02 39.59
CA ARG A 609 -3.31 8.47 39.48
C ARG A 609 -4.14 8.88 38.24
N MET A 610 -4.71 7.92 37.50
CA MET A 610 -5.42 8.15 36.21
C MET A 610 -6.79 7.43 36.10
N SER A 611 -7.51 7.23 37.22
CA SER A 611 -8.76 6.44 37.25
C SER A 611 -10.06 7.27 37.26
N GLY A 612 -10.07 8.47 37.83
CA GLY A 612 -11.31 9.25 38.09
C GLY A 612 -12.12 9.58 36.84
N LEU A 613 -11.54 10.37 35.92
CA LEU A 613 -12.21 10.78 34.68
C LEU A 613 -12.46 9.61 33.71
N ARG A 614 -11.60 8.58 33.74
CA ARG A 614 -11.68 7.42 32.84
C ARG A 614 -12.91 6.55 33.12
N GLN A 615 -13.28 6.37 34.39
CA GLN A 615 -14.48 5.60 34.76
C GLN A 615 -15.80 6.32 34.47
N ALA A 616 -15.84 7.66 34.50
CA ALA A 616 -17.08 8.41 34.24
C ALA A 616 -17.56 8.24 32.79
N ARG A 617 -16.65 8.34 31.81
CA ARG A 617 -16.98 8.18 30.37
C ARG A 617 -17.26 6.72 29.98
N LEU A 618 -16.62 5.75 30.65
CA LEU A 618 -16.88 4.32 30.43
C LEU A 618 -18.33 3.93 30.76
N ARG A 619 -18.86 4.41 31.90
CA ARG A 619 -20.26 4.14 32.32
C ARG A 619 -21.34 4.77 31.43
N LEU A 620 -20.97 5.72 30.56
CA LEU A 620 -21.86 6.26 29.54
C LEU A 620 -21.94 5.31 28.33
N LEU A 621 -20.78 4.87 27.84
CA LEU A 621 -20.68 3.92 26.72
C LEU A 621 -21.26 2.54 27.06
N GLU A 622 -21.04 2.05 28.29
CA GLU A 622 -21.61 0.79 28.79
C GLU A 622 -23.16 0.80 28.91
N ARG A 623 -23.80 1.98 28.87
CA ARG A 623 -25.27 2.11 28.85
C ARG A 623 -25.87 2.16 27.44
N LEU A 624 -25.10 2.56 26.44
CA LEU A 624 -25.57 2.73 25.06
C LEU A 624 -25.27 1.49 24.20
N ALA A 625 -24.09 0.88 24.36
CA ALA A 625 -23.65 -0.26 23.55
C ALA A 625 -24.65 -1.43 23.39
N PRO A 626 -25.47 -1.80 24.41
CA PRO A 626 -26.47 -2.87 24.24
C PRO A 626 -27.61 -2.55 23.27
N ALA A 627 -27.88 -1.27 23.01
CA ALA A 627 -28.96 -0.80 22.12
C ALA A 627 -28.46 -0.40 20.72
N SER A 628 -27.15 -0.25 20.52
CA SER A 628 -26.55 0.28 19.29
C SER A 628 -25.78 -0.75 18.46
N GLY A 629 -25.82 -2.04 18.80
CA GLY A 629 -25.18 -3.09 18.00
C GLY A 629 -23.66 -2.99 17.88
N VAL A 630 -22.94 -2.62 18.95
CA VAL A 630 -21.47 -2.39 18.89
C VAL A 630 -20.65 -3.30 19.81
N LEU A 631 -19.58 -3.88 19.25
CA LEU A 631 -18.56 -4.66 19.95
C LEU A 631 -17.21 -3.91 19.96
N LEU A 632 -16.48 -4.02 21.07
CA LEU A 632 -15.16 -3.41 21.28
C LEU A 632 -14.12 -4.49 21.55
N LEU A 633 -12.99 -4.46 20.83
CA LEU A 633 -11.96 -5.50 20.87
C LEU A 633 -10.60 -4.98 21.37
N GLU A 634 -9.87 -5.81 22.12
CA GLU A 634 -8.46 -5.58 22.45
C GLU A 634 -7.56 -6.23 21.39
N ALA A 635 -6.68 -5.46 20.76
CA ALA A 635 -5.82 -5.95 19.69
C ALA A 635 -4.60 -6.72 20.24
N SER A 636 -4.47 -7.98 19.83
CA SER A 636 -3.27 -8.80 19.99
C SER A 636 -2.25 -8.51 18.87
N LYS A 637 -1.04 -9.09 18.98
CA LYS A 637 -0.09 -9.10 17.84
C LYS A 637 -0.60 -10.08 16.79
N ALA A 638 -0.59 -9.65 15.53
CA ALA A 638 -1.10 -10.39 14.40
C ALA A 638 0.00 -11.17 13.64
N GLU A 639 -0.39 -12.28 13.02
CA GLU A 639 0.43 -13.05 12.08
C GLU A 639 -0.07 -12.92 10.62
N LEU A 640 -1.31 -12.47 10.41
CA LEU A 640 -1.86 -11.94 9.15
C LEU A 640 -2.42 -10.53 9.38
N SER A 641 -2.28 -9.62 8.41
CA SER A 641 -2.96 -8.32 8.42
C SER A 641 -3.32 -7.89 7.01
N LEU A 642 -4.61 -7.68 6.73
CA LEU A 642 -5.05 -6.95 5.53
C LEU A 642 -4.75 -5.44 5.71
N PRO A 643 -4.37 -4.71 4.65
CA PRO A 643 -4.25 -3.27 4.69
C PRO A 643 -5.64 -2.60 4.78
N VAL A 644 -5.93 -1.96 5.91
CA VAL A 644 -7.05 -1.01 6.00
C VAL A 644 -6.52 0.42 5.90
N ARG A 645 -7.01 1.14 4.90
CA ARG A 645 -6.63 2.52 4.60
C ARG A 645 -7.36 3.50 5.51
N ALA A 646 -6.75 4.67 5.72
CA ALA A 646 -7.50 5.87 6.09
C ALA A 646 -7.87 6.59 4.79
N PRO A 647 -9.11 7.03 4.55
CA PRO A 647 -9.45 7.95 3.47
C PRO A 647 -8.93 9.38 3.75
N ILE A 648 -7.89 9.53 4.61
CA ILE A 648 -7.57 10.74 5.36
C ILE A 648 -6.06 10.90 5.57
N THR A 649 -5.59 12.15 5.67
CA THR A 649 -4.16 12.51 5.68
C THR A 649 -3.53 12.55 7.09
N HIS A 650 -3.85 11.57 7.95
CA HIS A 650 -3.33 11.50 9.33
C HIS A 650 -1.78 11.42 9.35
N PRO A 651 -1.06 12.06 10.28
CA PRO A 651 0.41 11.94 10.36
C PRO A 651 0.90 10.53 10.74
N THR A 652 0.03 9.67 11.29
CA THR A 652 0.32 8.25 11.53
C THR A 652 -0.93 7.40 11.28
N PRO A 653 -1.31 7.12 10.01
CA PRO A 653 -2.60 6.50 9.70
C PRO A 653 -2.74 5.11 10.33
N ASP A 654 -1.65 4.34 10.41
CA ASP A 654 -1.63 2.99 10.99
C ASP A 654 -1.86 2.97 12.51
N ARG A 655 -1.74 4.13 13.17
CA ARG A 655 -2.07 4.30 14.59
C ARG A 655 -3.55 4.63 14.83
N LEU A 656 -4.32 4.95 13.79
CA LEU A 656 -5.76 5.12 13.93
C LEU A 656 -6.44 3.77 14.18
N PRO A 657 -7.45 3.72 15.08
CA PRO A 657 -8.26 2.52 15.27
C PRO A 657 -9.00 2.20 13.97
N ILE A 658 -9.05 0.92 13.62
CA ILE A 658 -9.94 0.47 12.54
C ILE A 658 -11.34 0.29 13.14
N ALA A 659 -12.35 0.82 12.45
CA ALA A 659 -13.76 0.58 12.72
C ALA A 659 -14.32 -0.28 11.58
N LEU A 660 -14.81 -1.47 11.90
CA LEU A 660 -15.48 -2.36 10.95
C LEU A 660 -16.98 -2.13 11.02
N LEU A 661 -17.57 -1.62 9.94
CA LEU A 661 -19.02 -1.61 9.75
C LEU A 661 -19.47 -2.99 9.25
N VAL A 662 -20.59 -3.51 9.74
CA VAL A 662 -21.17 -4.79 9.31
C VAL A 662 -22.61 -4.57 8.89
N VAL A 663 -22.87 -4.70 7.58
CA VAL A 663 -24.16 -4.36 6.96
C VAL A 663 -25.09 -5.58 7.03
N THR A 664 -26.07 -5.53 7.92
CA THR A 664 -26.93 -6.69 8.25
C THR A 664 -28.34 -6.66 7.64
N SER A 665 -28.75 -5.55 7.00
CA SER A 665 -29.95 -5.51 6.16
C SER A 665 -29.59 -5.25 4.69
N THR A 666 -30.44 -5.73 3.78
CA THR A 666 -30.46 -5.34 2.36
C THR A 666 -31.00 -3.93 2.14
N ASP A 667 -31.69 -3.36 3.13
CA ASP A 667 -32.33 -2.04 3.07
C ASP A 667 -31.36 -0.89 3.43
N VAL A 668 -30.06 -1.11 3.18
CA VAL A 668 -28.98 -0.16 3.45
C VAL A 668 -28.33 0.23 2.14
N ASP A 669 -28.44 1.50 1.75
CA ASP A 669 -27.88 2.01 0.52
C ASP A 669 -26.34 2.15 0.64
N ALA A 670 -25.62 1.51 -0.30
CA ALA A 670 -24.16 1.46 -0.29
C ALA A 670 -23.52 2.85 -0.44
N GLU A 671 -23.90 3.61 -1.47
CA GLU A 671 -23.27 4.89 -1.79
C GLU A 671 -23.36 5.93 -0.66
N PRO A 672 -24.55 6.31 -0.12
CA PRO A 672 -24.63 7.28 0.97
C PRO A 672 -23.94 6.78 2.25
N THR A 673 -24.08 5.48 2.59
CA THR A 673 -23.45 4.91 3.79
C THR A 673 -21.93 4.95 3.72
N LEU A 674 -21.35 4.58 2.57
CA LEU A 674 -19.89 4.62 2.34
C LEU A 674 -19.38 6.07 2.25
N ARG A 675 -20.15 6.96 1.61
CA ARG A 675 -19.88 8.40 1.52
C ARG A 675 -19.84 9.04 2.91
N ALA A 676 -20.88 8.83 3.74
CA ALA A 676 -20.96 9.34 5.10
C ALA A 676 -19.84 8.80 6.00
N LEU A 677 -19.49 7.52 5.84
CA LEU A 677 -18.38 6.89 6.55
C LEU A 677 -17.01 7.47 6.13
N ALA A 678 -16.81 7.74 4.83
CA ALA A 678 -15.61 8.38 4.30
C ALA A 678 -15.49 9.85 4.74
N GLU A 679 -16.54 10.64 4.56
CA GLU A 679 -16.63 12.05 4.99
C GLU A 679 -16.40 12.18 6.50
N ARG A 680 -17.07 11.35 7.32
CA ARG A 680 -16.90 11.40 8.78
C ARG A 680 -15.48 11.00 9.21
N ALA A 681 -14.88 10.00 8.56
CA ALA A 681 -13.48 9.68 8.80
C ALA A 681 -12.57 10.87 8.45
N GLN A 682 -12.80 11.52 7.30
CA GLN A 682 -12.05 12.68 6.82
C GLN A 682 -12.13 13.88 7.78
N ILE A 683 -13.35 14.24 8.21
CA ILE A 683 -13.61 15.39 9.09
C ILE A 683 -13.01 15.16 10.50
N THR A 684 -13.21 13.99 11.09
CA THR A 684 -12.82 13.71 12.49
C THR A 684 -11.35 13.30 12.65
N ALA A 685 -10.73 12.83 11.56
CA ALA A 685 -9.48 12.05 11.58
C ALA A 685 -9.51 10.89 12.60
N GLY A 686 -10.70 10.37 12.92
CA GLY A 686 -10.94 9.56 14.12
C GLY A 686 -10.48 8.11 14.03
N PHE A 687 -10.67 7.50 12.86
CA PHE A 687 -10.61 6.06 12.64
C PHE A 687 -10.24 5.73 11.18
N ARG A 688 -10.10 4.44 10.91
CA ARG A 688 -10.00 3.87 9.55
C ARG A 688 -11.23 3.01 9.26
N PRO A 689 -12.01 3.31 8.21
CA PRO A 689 -13.17 2.49 7.86
C PRO A 689 -12.73 1.19 7.19
N ALA A 690 -13.31 0.09 7.67
CA ALA A 690 -13.44 -1.16 6.95
C ALA A 690 -14.93 -1.54 6.93
N VAL A 691 -15.33 -2.33 5.93
CA VAL A 691 -16.73 -2.76 5.78
C VAL A 691 -16.78 -4.27 5.57
N LEU A 692 -17.76 -4.93 6.19
CA LEU A 692 -18.21 -6.27 5.89
C LEU A 692 -19.65 -6.19 5.40
N ALA A 693 -19.87 -6.41 4.10
CA ALA A 693 -21.15 -6.18 3.42
C ALA A 693 -21.37 -7.19 2.28
N PRO A 694 -22.55 -7.20 1.64
CA PRO A 694 -22.80 -7.97 0.42
C PRO A 694 -21.85 -7.62 -0.76
N PRO A 695 -21.68 -8.52 -1.75
CA PRO A 695 -20.78 -8.30 -2.89
C PRO A 695 -21.10 -7.07 -3.75
N GLU A 696 -22.37 -6.67 -3.83
CA GLU A 696 -22.82 -5.51 -4.60
C GLU A 696 -22.34 -4.15 -4.05
N TRP A 697 -21.71 -4.12 -2.87
CA TRP A 697 -21.05 -2.92 -2.31
C TRP A 697 -19.59 -2.73 -2.80
N VAL A 698 -19.04 -3.65 -3.60
CA VAL A 698 -17.62 -3.67 -3.96
C VAL A 698 -17.20 -2.43 -4.75
N ASP A 699 -17.98 -2.00 -5.74
CA ASP A 699 -17.57 -0.94 -6.66
C ASP A 699 -17.63 0.44 -6.00
N GLU A 700 -18.66 0.72 -5.19
CA GLU A 700 -18.76 1.93 -4.36
C GLU A 700 -17.61 1.97 -3.33
N ALA A 701 -17.32 0.84 -2.66
CA ALA A 701 -16.25 0.79 -1.66
C ALA A 701 -14.87 0.99 -2.31
N VAL A 702 -14.64 0.48 -3.52
CA VAL A 702 -13.45 0.78 -4.33
C VAL A 702 -13.40 2.25 -4.72
N GLY A 703 -14.55 2.85 -5.10
CA GLY A 703 -14.68 4.29 -5.40
C GLY A 703 -14.31 5.20 -4.23
N PHE A 704 -14.78 4.90 -3.02
CA PHE A 704 -14.43 5.61 -1.79
C PHE A 704 -13.06 5.20 -1.19
N GLY A 705 -12.39 4.19 -1.76
CA GLY A 705 -11.10 3.69 -1.29
C GLY A 705 -11.13 2.96 0.06
N ILE A 706 -12.30 2.44 0.44
CA ILE A 706 -12.57 1.74 1.71
C ILE A 706 -12.21 0.26 1.56
N THR A 707 -11.58 -0.33 2.58
CA THR A 707 -11.28 -1.77 2.56
C THR A 707 -12.54 -2.57 2.89
N LEU A 708 -13.07 -3.28 1.89
CA LEU A 708 -14.26 -4.12 2.01
C LEU A 708 -13.91 -5.62 2.00
N GLU A 709 -14.54 -6.36 2.90
CA GLU A 709 -14.69 -7.81 2.92
C GLU A 709 -16.15 -8.17 2.64
N THR A 710 -16.39 -9.33 2.02
CA THR A 710 -17.75 -9.73 1.61
C THR A 710 -18.37 -10.79 2.49
N MET A 711 -19.70 -10.82 2.52
CA MET A 711 -20.51 -11.90 3.07
C MET A 711 -21.83 -12.03 2.32
N VAL A 712 -22.40 -13.23 2.30
CA VAL A 712 -23.71 -13.53 1.70
C VAL A 712 -24.82 -12.83 2.48
N ALA A 713 -25.70 -12.11 1.76
CA ALA A 713 -26.84 -11.43 2.36
C ALA A 713 -27.83 -12.45 2.97
N ARG A 714 -28.61 -12.04 3.99
CA ARG A 714 -29.47 -12.99 4.70
C ARG A 714 -30.43 -13.74 3.78
N GLN A 715 -31.10 -13.03 2.87
CA GLN A 715 -32.05 -13.65 1.94
C GLN A 715 -31.39 -14.70 1.04
N GLN A 716 -30.21 -14.41 0.48
CA GLN A 716 -29.43 -15.35 -0.33
C GLN A 716 -28.99 -16.57 0.48
N TRP A 717 -28.58 -16.39 1.74
CA TRP A 717 -28.22 -17.51 2.62
C TRP A 717 -29.42 -18.36 2.99
N ASP A 718 -30.52 -17.74 3.42
CA ASP A 718 -31.72 -18.44 3.86
C ASP A 718 -32.38 -19.20 2.67
N THR A 719 -32.18 -18.80 1.40
CA THR A 719 -32.51 -19.65 0.24
C THR A 719 -31.47 -20.76 -0.04
N ALA A 720 -30.17 -20.44 -0.04
CA ALA A 720 -29.12 -21.38 -0.46
C ALA A 720 -28.77 -22.47 0.58
N HIS A 721 -29.01 -22.20 1.86
CA HIS A 721 -28.65 -23.05 3.01
C HIS A 721 -29.79 -23.22 4.03
N GLY A 722 -30.95 -22.56 3.83
CA GLY A 722 -32.13 -22.66 4.69
C GLY A 722 -32.01 -21.89 6.00
N ASP A 723 -31.16 -22.37 6.90
CA ASP A 723 -31.08 -21.89 8.27
C ASP A 723 -29.64 -21.48 8.66
N GLY A 724 -29.50 -20.86 9.83
CA GLY A 724 -28.18 -20.65 10.44
C GLY A 724 -27.36 -19.45 9.92
N TRP A 725 -27.92 -18.51 9.15
CA TRP A 725 -27.23 -17.27 8.75
C TRP A 725 -26.59 -16.53 9.93
N SER A 726 -27.23 -16.55 11.11
CA SER A 726 -26.68 -15.97 12.35
C SER A 726 -25.36 -16.62 12.83
N GLN A 727 -25.12 -17.90 12.51
CA GLN A 727 -23.84 -18.57 12.78
C GLN A 727 -22.80 -18.23 11.72
N TYR A 728 -23.21 -18.15 10.45
CA TYR A 728 -22.39 -17.69 9.34
C TYR A 728 -21.89 -16.24 9.54
N LEU A 729 -22.78 -15.30 9.84
CA LEU A 729 -22.46 -13.90 10.13
C LEU A 729 -21.43 -13.78 11.27
N ARG A 730 -21.66 -14.48 12.39
CA ARG A 730 -20.72 -14.50 13.53
C ARG A 730 -19.35 -15.07 13.12
N ARG A 731 -19.32 -16.08 12.25
CA ARG A 731 -18.09 -16.63 11.67
C ARG A 731 -17.39 -15.59 10.78
N ARG A 732 -18.07 -14.99 9.79
CA ARG A 732 -17.49 -13.98 8.89
C ARG A 732 -16.97 -12.75 9.64
N VAL A 733 -17.72 -12.24 10.63
CA VAL A 733 -17.26 -11.16 11.52
C VAL A 733 -16.00 -11.56 12.30
N THR A 734 -15.91 -12.82 12.75
CA THR A 734 -14.73 -13.33 13.47
C THR A 734 -13.52 -13.47 12.55
N GLU A 735 -13.68 -14.04 11.35
CA GLU A 735 -12.63 -14.19 10.34
C GLU A 735 -12.12 -12.83 9.86
N THR A 736 -13.03 -11.95 9.45
CA THR A 736 -12.73 -10.56 9.08
C THR A 736 -12.00 -9.85 10.23
N SER A 737 -12.40 -10.05 11.48
CA SER A 737 -11.70 -9.48 12.64
C SER A 737 -10.29 -10.05 12.86
N GLN A 738 -10.02 -11.29 12.46
CA GLN A 738 -8.69 -11.93 12.55
C GLN A 738 -7.71 -11.45 11.46
N VAL A 739 -8.20 -10.86 10.37
CA VAL A 739 -7.37 -10.31 9.29
C VAL A 739 -7.32 -8.79 9.29
N ILE A 740 -8.38 -8.09 9.69
CA ILE A 740 -8.45 -6.62 9.73
C ILE A 740 -8.06 -6.03 11.10
N HIS A 741 -8.15 -6.80 12.19
CA HIS A 741 -7.87 -6.35 13.57
C HIS A 741 -8.63 -5.07 13.99
N PRO A 742 -9.97 -5.02 13.80
CA PRO A 742 -10.77 -3.86 14.16
C PRO A 742 -10.73 -3.59 15.67
N THR A 743 -10.71 -2.30 16.02
CA THR A 743 -10.80 -1.85 17.42
C THR A 743 -12.27 -1.68 17.85
N MET A 744 -13.16 -1.46 16.88
CA MET A 744 -14.61 -1.50 17.03
C MET A 744 -15.22 -2.29 15.86
N VAL A 745 -16.25 -3.08 16.14
CA VAL A 745 -17.18 -3.62 15.13
C VAL A 745 -18.57 -3.04 15.42
N ALA A 746 -19.22 -2.47 14.42
CA ALA A 746 -20.56 -1.88 14.53
C ALA A 746 -21.49 -2.50 13.49
N PHE A 747 -22.61 -3.07 13.93
CA PHE A 747 -23.65 -3.61 13.07
C PHE A 747 -24.62 -2.51 12.63
N VAL A 748 -25.07 -2.56 11.38
CA VAL A 748 -25.92 -1.54 10.75
C VAL A 748 -27.07 -2.22 10.00
N ASP A 749 -28.28 -1.70 10.20
CA ASP A 749 -29.54 -2.16 9.62
C ASP A 749 -30.30 -1.07 8.85
N ARG A 750 -29.73 0.13 8.72
CA ARG A 750 -30.29 1.29 8.00
C ARG A 750 -29.19 2.08 7.27
N THR A 751 -29.55 2.77 6.19
CA THR A 751 -28.69 3.74 5.51
C THR A 751 -28.12 4.77 6.50
N ILE A 752 -26.85 5.18 6.31
CA ILE A 752 -26.22 6.26 7.09
C ILE A 752 -26.01 7.46 6.17
N ASP A 753 -26.73 8.55 6.42
CA ASP A 753 -26.70 9.72 5.54
C ASP A 753 -25.47 10.65 5.71
N PRO A 754 -25.01 11.29 4.61
CA PRO A 754 -23.96 12.31 4.62
C PRO A 754 -24.30 13.54 5.46
N ALA A 755 -23.27 14.27 5.91
CA ALA A 755 -23.47 15.41 6.81
C ALA A 755 -24.14 16.61 6.12
N GLY A 756 -25.45 16.76 6.32
CA GLY A 756 -26.26 17.84 5.72
C GLY A 756 -27.44 17.32 4.88
N ALA A 757 -27.48 16.02 4.57
CA ALA A 757 -28.73 15.35 4.30
C ALA A 757 -29.48 15.13 5.63
N ALA A 758 -30.81 15.20 5.59
CA ALA A 758 -31.64 14.86 6.74
C ALA A 758 -32.14 13.42 6.58
N ASP A 759 -31.76 12.55 7.53
CA ASP A 759 -32.48 11.31 7.85
C ASP A 759 -33.96 11.68 8.11
N ASP A 760 -34.91 10.81 7.74
CA ASP A 760 -36.36 11.00 7.98
C ASP A 760 -36.72 11.24 9.47
N THR A 761 -35.80 10.95 10.39
CA THR A 761 -35.91 11.21 11.83
C THR A 761 -35.18 12.48 12.32
N GLY A 762 -34.27 13.05 11.52
CA GLY A 762 -33.51 14.27 11.85
C GLY A 762 -32.45 14.15 12.95
N GLU A 763 -32.20 12.95 13.51
CA GLU A 763 -31.15 12.75 14.52
C GLU A 763 -29.78 12.48 13.88
N PRO A 764 -28.65 12.96 14.48
CA PRO A 764 -27.31 12.59 14.03
C PRO A 764 -27.05 11.08 14.19
N SER A 765 -26.43 10.44 13.18
CA SER A 765 -26.12 9.01 13.21
C SER A 765 -25.26 8.63 14.43
N ALA A 766 -25.92 8.08 15.46
CA ALA A 766 -25.29 7.70 16.73
C ALA A 766 -24.19 6.65 16.56
N VAL A 767 -24.23 5.85 15.49
CA VAL A 767 -23.18 4.88 15.12
C VAL A 767 -21.86 5.59 14.81
N LEU A 768 -21.90 6.65 13.99
CA LEU A 768 -20.70 7.43 13.63
C LEU A 768 -20.09 8.14 14.84
N ASP A 769 -20.92 8.74 15.70
CA ASP A 769 -20.48 9.44 16.90
C ASP A 769 -19.87 8.47 17.94
N LEU A 770 -20.42 7.25 18.05
CA LEU A 770 -19.88 6.21 18.93
C LEU A 770 -18.54 5.65 18.39
N ILE A 771 -18.42 5.46 17.07
CA ILE A 771 -17.16 5.09 16.39
C ILE A 771 -16.05 6.09 16.74
N GLU A 772 -16.33 7.39 16.68
CA GLU A 772 -15.35 8.41 17.07
C GLU A 772 -15.02 8.36 18.57
N ALA A 773 -16.03 8.25 19.45
CA ALA A 773 -15.85 8.29 20.90
C ALA A 773 -14.87 7.22 21.43
N ALA A 774 -14.81 6.05 20.79
CA ALA A 774 -13.93 4.94 21.17
C ALA A 774 -12.43 5.24 21.04
N ARG A 775 -12.04 6.24 20.21
CA ARG A 775 -10.66 6.75 20.06
C ARG A 775 -10.00 7.10 21.41
N THR A 776 -10.80 7.49 22.40
CA THR A 776 -10.36 7.88 23.75
C THR A 776 -9.73 6.75 24.60
N ARG A 777 -9.83 5.47 24.19
CA ARG A 777 -9.24 4.36 24.98
C ARG A 777 -7.70 4.29 24.91
N ARG A 778 -7.06 4.63 23.78
CA ARG A 778 -5.62 4.32 23.48
C ARG A 778 -4.61 5.45 23.74
N ARG A 779 -4.74 6.20 24.84
CA ARG A 779 -3.62 6.98 25.44
C ARG A 779 -3.54 6.79 26.96
N ALA A 780 -2.90 5.70 27.39
CA ALA A 780 -2.28 5.49 28.70
C ALA A 780 -1.41 4.23 28.65
#